data_AF-A0A1R3RKP4-F1
#
_entry.id   AF-A0A1R3RKP4-F1
#
_cell.length_a   1.000
_cell.length_b   1.000
_cell.length_c   1.000
_cell.angle_alpha   90.00
_cell.angle_beta   90.00
_cell.angle_gamma   90.00
#
_symmetry.space_group_name_H-M   'P 1'
#
loop_
_entity.id
_entity.type
_entity.pdbx_description
1 polymer ?
#
loop_
_entity_poly.entity_id
_entity_poly.type
_entity_poly.pdbx_seq_one_letter_code
_entity_poly.pdbx_strand_id
1 'polypeptide(L)'
;MPYNARTDDLPELVRHGGLDDPRAAEQPSFGIRMVCRDSTDFICNTAEFSPLGSRHHRACHKDKPASECTVKVDRILDRVKEITRPLVDKPANSPLSDLVPGVVVSGGLSRSPAFDCLPVLSHWADRTDETSASDPTATVRISSTWEASHVLGEGANMHCPLGAPAWSLKTHGIGPVEAGSSKFSQEYDADTNTLTTTVALTRRDDTPQTGGLLTAAANLAWVRNARVADAVDCAVGLLADAAELLAARNKVIATGHPQRLGFAEVREVTMPSWCSARKPLPPKLSGVALSTDPEAINVLAREDCEGSLLNTSIFSMAVGYNRGVYGGSISGLWAIMDSAFVLDYSIGKNSPALAGKLSSAFAEVAAVADASVAAGPHITDIRIVKGCDYACLRQKAILEDANMVSSRPCIVVWDDLARLARYKLADAVFCHVYYDAGGGDQMAAIAGLGCVLHDWIDLGADVACGEISNIIPSLTRGSLAQDPLAEVYSRMVGAMIWYRDHDPHNPAALCILFTHWWQLANCRHRPITLLGRTDLSSSHGVGAGIAPTIPESRPSLEHFRASGIKIDYGEHALVSAEGRLQALLASDPLPETRAVIDHLVRPVLAYVRGSSDTLPLESEYVGAVLAAELAYPQGQKNLELWDLAIVMWESGAMWAAGMAGLCYTHTGMSNCDRARGDLSDGTWQ
;
A
#
# COMPACT_ATOMS: atom_id res chain seq x y z
N MET A 1 1.53 16.78 -35.85
CA MET A 1 2.98 16.51 -35.97
C MET A 1 3.35 15.53 -34.86
N PRO A 2 4.06 14.43 -35.14
CA PRO A 2 4.46 13.51 -34.09
C PRO A 2 5.54 14.17 -33.22
N TYR A 3 5.31 14.20 -31.92
CA TYR A 3 6.22 14.78 -30.94
C TYR A 3 7.44 13.85 -30.77
N ASN A 4 8.63 14.42 -30.77
CA ASN A 4 9.91 13.70 -30.78
C ASN A 4 10.43 13.62 -29.34
N ALA A 5 10.14 12.53 -28.64
CA ALA A 5 10.49 12.28 -27.23
C ALA A 5 11.93 11.74 -27.08
N ARG A 6 12.93 12.46 -27.58
CA ARG A 6 14.32 12.01 -27.48
C ARG A 6 14.83 12.21 -26.06
N THR A 7 14.85 11.13 -25.27
CA THR A 7 15.59 11.02 -24.01
C THR A 7 17.07 11.37 -24.19
N ASP A 8 17.60 11.24 -25.40
CA ASP A 8 18.96 11.61 -25.82
C ASP A 8 19.33 13.07 -25.57
N ASP A 9 18.35 13.97 -25.42
CA ASP A 9 18.57 15.39 -25.15
C ASP A 9 18.52 15.74 -23.65
N LEU A 10 18.21 14.77 -22.76
CA LEU A 10 18.23 14.98 -21.31
C LEU A 10 19.66 14.79 -20.76
N PRO A 11 20.15 15.64 -19.83
CA PRO A 11 21.39 15.37 -19.11
C PRO A 11 21.35 14.02 -18.39
N GLU A 12 22.48 13.30 -18.32
CA GLU A 12 22.59 11.96 -17.71
C GLU A 12 22.03 11.93 -16.28
N LEU A 13 22.37 12.93 -15.46
CA LEU A 13 21.84 13.09 -14.10
C LEU A 13 20.30 13.16 -14.06
N VAL A 14 19.67 13.80 -15.05
CA VAL A 14 18.20 13.95 -15.14
C VAL A 14 17.53 12.67 -15.66
N ARG A 15 18.20 11.90 -16.52
CA ARG A 15 17.70 10.59 -16.99
C ARG A 15 17.54 9.62 -15.82
N HIS A 16 18.53 9.60 -14.94
CA HIS A 16 18.59 8.68 -13.80
C HIS A 16 18.03 9.27 -12.50
N GLY A 17 17.65 10.54 -12.45
CA GLY A 17 17.29 11.23 -11.21
C GLY A 17 18.45 11.35 -10.20
N GLY A 18 19.69 11.09 -10.66
CA GLY A 18 20.89 10.99 -9.82
C GLY A 18 21.07 9.65 -9.09
N LEU A 19 20.38 8.58 -9.52
CA LEU A 19 20.35 7.29 -8.82
C LEU A 19 20.82 6.14 -9.71
N ASP A 20 21.32 5.09 -9.09
CA ASP A 20 21.72 3.88 -9.81
C ASP A 20 20.46 3.03 -10.03
N ASP A 21 20.00 2.94 -11.29
CA ASP A 21 18.87 2.11 -11.72
C ASP A 21 19.38 0.78 -12.32
N PRO A 22 19.51 -0.27 -11.50
CA PRO A 22 19.87 -1.56 -12.01
C PRO A 22 18.65 -2.18 -12.68
N ARG A 23 18.59 -2.12 -14.01
CA ARG A 23 18.00 -3.21 -14.80
C ARG A 23 18.77 -4.55 -14.64
N ALA A 24 19.37 -4.81 -13.48
CA ALA A 24 19.98 -6.07 -13.14
C ALA A 24 18.98 -6.84 -12.29
N ALA A 25 18.32 -7.84 -12.88
CA ALA A 25 17.54 -8.87 -12.18
C ALA A 25 18.36 -9.69 -11.14
N GLU A 26 19.58 -9.24 -10.84
CA GLU A 26 20.65 -9.89 -10.09
C GLU A 26 21.36 -8.89 -9.16
N GLN A 27 20.64 -7.90 -8.61
CA GLN A 27 21.23 -7.04 -7.56
C GLN A 27 21.81 -7.94 -6.45
N PRO A 28 23.10 -7.77 -6.06
CA PRO A 28 23.72 -8.63 -5.05
C PRO A 28 22.95 -8.66 -3.73
N SER A 29 22.31 -7.55 -3.38
CA SER A 29 21.43 -7.40 -2.22
C SER A 29 20.26 -8.38 -2.20
N PHE A 30 19.71 -8.77 -3.35
CA PHE A 30 18.59 -9.71 -3.43
C PHE A 30 18.95 -11.14 -3.02
N GLY A 31 20.25 -11.47 -3.02
CA GLY A 31 20.77 -12.75 -2.54
C GLY A 31 21.07 -12.78 -1.03
N ILE A 32 20.82 -11.69 -0.31
CA ILE A 32 21.15 -11.52 1.12
C ILE A 32 19.88 -11.62 1.97
N ARG A 33 20.01 -12.03 3.24
CA ARG A 33 18.87 -12.04 4.19
C ARG A 33 18.41 -10.59 4.39
N MET A 34 17.10 -10.38 4.37
CA MET A 34 16.51 -9.08 4.69
C MET A 34 16.46 -8.93 6.22
N VAL A 35 17.00 -7.83 6.72
CA VAL A 35 17.05 -7.50 8.15
C VAL A 35 16.87 -6.00 8.30
N CYS A 36 16.22 -5.59 9.38
CA CYS A 36 16.26 -4.22 9.87
C CYS A 36 16.39 -4.21 11.40
N ARG A 37 16.65 -3.04 11.97
CA ARG A 37 16.71 -2.82 13.41
C ARG A 37 15.44 -3.31 14.10
N ASP A 38 14.27 -2.86 13.65
CA ASP A 38 12.99 -3.24 14.27
C ASP A 38 12.79 -4.75 14.34
N SER A 39 13.12 -5.49 13.27
CA SER A 39 12.96 -6.95 13.26
C SER A 39 13.89 -7.62 14.27
N THR A 40 15.13 -7.12 14.38
CA THR A 40 16.13 -7.63 15.32
C THR A 40 15.72 -7.31 16.75
N ASP A 41 15.31 -6.06 17.00
CA ASP A 41 14.83 -5.58 18.28
C ASP A 41 13.60 -6.37 18.74
N PHE A 42 12.64 -6.62 17.85
CA PHE A 42 11.49 -7.45 18.18
C PHE A 42 11.91 -8.86 18.58
N ILE A 43 12.73 -9.55 17.76
CA ILE A 43 13.21 -10.91 18.06
C ILE A 43 13.92 -10.97 19.41
N CYS A 44 14.79 -10.02 19.70
CA CYS A 44 15.56 -10.00 20.94
C CYS A 44 14.67 -9.73 22.17
N ASN A 45 13.59 -8.99 21.97
CA ASN A 45 12.67 -8.57 23.02
C ASN A 45 11.40 -9.42 23.16
N THR A 46 11.10 -10.34 22.23
CA THR A 46 10.00 -11.32 22.36
C THR A 46 9.99 -11.89 23.78
N ALA A 47 8.97 -11.51 24.54
CA ALA A 47 8.95 -11.58 25.98
C ALA A 47 9.06 -13.02 26.48
N GLU A 48 10.07 -13.27 27.32
CA GLU A 48 9.98 -14.27 28.40
C GLU A 48 9.19 -13.70 29.60
N PHE A 49 8.45 -12.59 29.41
CA PHE A 49 7.75 -11.91 30.48
C PHE A 49 6.36 -12.50 30.69
N SER A 50 6.19 -13.19 31.81
CA SER A 50 4.87 -13.48 32.36
C SER A 50 4.08 -12.16 32.49
N PRO A 51 2.82 -12.10 32.03
CA PRO A 51 1.98 -10.91 32.16
C PRO A 51 1.79 -10.46 33.63
N LEU A 52 2.12 -11.32 34.59
CA LEU A 52 2.05 -11.11 36.05
C LEU A 52 3.33 -10.50 36.68
N GLY A 53 4.40 -10.25 35.91
CA GLY A 53 5.67 -9.71 36.44
C GLY A 53 5.60 -8.22 36.83
N SER A 54 6.27 -7.83 37.93
CA SER A 54 6.32 -6.46 38.49
C SER A 54 6.61 -5.36 37.44
N ARG A 55 5.88 -4.23 37.56
CA ARG A 55 5.85 -3.07 36.64
C ARG A 55 7.19 -2.33 36.49
N HIS A 56 8.13 -2.46 37.43
CA HIS A 56 9.33 -1.61 37.48
C HIS A 56 10.47 -2.01 36.54
N HIS A 57 10.40 -3.16 35.87
CA HIS A 57 11.43 -3.59 34.90
C HIS A 57 11.08 -3.33 33.43
N ARG A 58 9.89 -2.81 33.12
CA ARG A 58 9.33 -2.82 31.76
C ARG A 58 9.69 -1.63 30.86
N ALA A 59 10.34 -0.59 31.39
CA ALA A 59 10.68 0.64 30.67
C ALA A 59 12.19 0.90 30.53
N CYS A 60 13.03 -0.09 30.81
CA CYS A 60 14.45 -0.04 30.45
C CYS A 60 14.62 -0.75 29.10
N HIS A 61 14.66 0.03 28.01
CA HIS A 61 15.23 -0.35 26.71
C HIS A 61 16.75 -0.62 26.79
N LYS A 62 17.24 -1.18 27.90
CA LYS A 62 18.67 -1.33 28.18
C LYS A 62 19.13 -2.74 27.88
N ASP A 63 19.95 -2.83 26.84
CA ASP A 63 21.16 -3.65 26.82
C ASP A 63 20.94 -5.11 27.23
N LYS A 64 20.09 -5.83 26.49
CA LYS A 64 20.33 -7.27 26.41
C LYS A 64 21.75 -7.45 25.88
N PRO A 65 22.60 -8.24 26.55
CA PRO A 65 23.94 -8.49 26.04
C PRO A 65 23.85 -8.93 24.59
N ALA A 66 24.69 -8.37 23.71
CA ALA A 66 24.68 -8.72 22.29
C ALA A 66 24.68 -10.24 22.07
N SER A 67 25.39 -10.99 22.94
CA SER A 67 25.38 -12.45 22.96
C SER A 67 24.01 -13.10 23.20
N GLU A 68 23.15 -12.55 24.07
CA GLU A 68 21.80 -13.08 24.31
C GLU A 68 20.89 -12.82 23.10
N CYS A 69 20.99 -11.62 22.52
CA CYS A 69 20.26 -11.24 21.31
C CYS A 69 20.67 -12.14 20.13
N THR A 70 21.98 -12.34 19.91
CA THR A 70 22.50 -13.28 18.92
C THR A 70 21.97 -14.70 19.13
N VAL A 71 21.98 -15.23 20.36
CA VAL A 71 21.46 -16.59 20.64
C VAL A 71 19.97 -16.70 20.30
N LYS A 72 19.16 -15.66 20.58
CA LYS A 72 17.74 -15.65 20.21
C LYS A 72 17.55 -15.62 18.69
N VAL A 73 18.27 -14.75 17.99
CA VAL A 73 18.26 -14.68 16.53
C VAL A 73 18.67 -16.03 15.94
N ASP A 74 19.75 -16.64 16.42
CA ASP A 74 20.23 -17.95 15.96
C ASP A 74 19.17 -19.04 16.17
N ARG A 75 18.47 -19.06 17.31
CA ARG A 75 17.35 -20.00 17.54
C ARG A 75 16.22 -19.81 16.55
N ILE A 76 15.84 -18.56 16.26
CA ILE A 76 14.85 -18.25 15.22
C ILE A 76 15.33 -18.77 13.87
N LEU A 77 16.58 -18.48 13.49
CA LEU A 77 17.15 -18.92 12.21
C LEU A 77 17.28 -20.44 12.11
N ASP A 78 17.57 -21.14 13.20
CA ASP A 78 17.54 -22.61 13.23
C ASP A 78 16.12 -23.15 13.07
N ARG A 79 15.14 -22.50 13.71
CA ARG A 79 13.72 -22.84 13.53
C ARG A 79 13.25 -22.57 12.11
N VAL A 80 13.73 -21.51 11.46
CA VAL A 80 13.48 -21.26 10.02
C VAL A 80 13.93 -22.46 9.20
N LYS A 81 15.15 -22.99 9.42
CA LYS A 81 15.63 -24.17 8.69
C LYS A 81 14.71 -25.38 8.87
N GLU A 82 14.08 -25.54 10.04
CA GLU A 82 13.10 -26.61 10.28
C GLU A 82 11.79 -26.40 9.52
N ILE A 83 11.27 -25.17 9.50
CA ILE A 83 10.03 -24.79 8.81
C ILE A 83 10.20 -24.86 7.28
N THR A 84 11.37 -24.44 6.78
CA THR A 84 11.72 -24.44 5.36
C THR A 84 12.27 -25.77 4.87
N ARG A 85 12.57 -26.74 5.77
CA ARG A 85 12.98 -28.08 5.34
C ARG A 85 11.93 -28.60 4.35
N PRO A 86 12.35 -29.16 3.21
CA PRO A 86 11.45 -29.97 2.43
C PRO A 86 11.07 -31.15 3.33
N LEU A 87 9.88 -31.11 3.93
CA LEU A 87 9.23 -32.35 4.35
C LEU A 87 9.31 -33.25 3.12
N VAL A 88 9.86 -34.45 3.29
CA VAL A 88 10.04 -35.44 2.21
C VAL A 88 8.69 -35.74 1.51
N ASP A 89 7.58 -35.33 2.13
CA ASP A 89 6.21 -35.36 1.64
C ASP A 89 5.50 -33.98 1.58
N LYS A 90 6.22 -32.85 1.42
CA LYS A 90 5.52 -31.64 0.94
C LYS A 90 5.05 -32.02 -0.47
N PRO A 91 3.74 -32.17 -0.75
CA PRO A 91 3.33 -32.32 -2.13
C PRO A 91 3.91 -31.09 -2.82
N ALA A 92 4.69 -31.29 -3.87
CA ALA A 92 5.28 -30.23 -4.69
C ALA A 92 4.23 -29.31 -5.36
N ASN A 93 2.97 -29.40 -4.91
CA ASN A 93 1.74 -28.88 -5.48
C ASN A 93 0.95 -28.01 -4.48
N SER A 94 1.52 -27.55 -3.35
CA SER A 94 0.84 -26.53 -2.52
C SER A 94 1.27 -25.12 -2.98
N PRO A 95 0.37 -24.38 -3.67
CA PRO A 95 0.72 -23.16 -4.40
C PRO A 95 1.07 -21.95 -3.52
N LEU A 96 0.97 -22.09 -2.20
CA LEU A 96 1.26 -21.04 -1.19
C LEU A 96 2.44 -21.39 -0.28
N SER A 97 3.05 -22.56 -0.46
CA SER A 97 3.98 -23.11 0.53
C SER A 97 5.30 -22.36 0.67
N ASP A 98 5.60 -21.44 -0.26
CA ASP A 98 6.74 -20.53 -0.23
C ASP A 98 6.47 -19.28 0.62
N LEU A 99 5.28 -18.68 0.55
CA LEU A 99 4.94 -17.45 1.28
C LEU A 99 4.09 -17.68 2.54
N VAL A 100 3.43 -18.83 2.70
CA VAL A 100 2.67 -19.16 3.92
C VAL A 100 3.18 -20.48 4.52
N PRO A 101 4.43 -20.53 5.03
CA PRO A 101 4.99 -21.75 5.58
C PRO A 101 4.48 -22.04 7.00
N GLY A 102 4.47 -23.32 7.38
CA GLY A 102 4.12 -23.80 8.72
C GLY A 102 2.68 -24.28 8.87
N VAL A 103 2.34 -24.71 10.09
CA VAL A 103 0.98 -25.19 10.40
C VAL A 103 0.07 -23.99 10.63
N VAL A 104 -1.12 -24.00 10.03
CA VAL A 104 -2.19 -23.05 10.33
C VAL A 104 -3.19 -23.73 11.27
N VAL A 105 -3.44 -23.08 12.41
CA VAL A 105 -4.45 -23.50 13.40
C VAL A 105 -5.53 -22.43 13.51
N SER A 106 -6.71 -22.78 14.02
CA SER A 106 -7.78 -21.80 14.26
C SER A 106 -7.30 -20.64 15.15
N GLY A 107 -7.91 -19.46 14.99
CA GLY A 107 -7.52 -18.22 15.68
C GLY A 107 -7.29 -18.40 17.19
N GLY A 108 -6.21 -17.80 17.69
CA GLY A 108 -5.89 -17.70 19.12
C GLY A 108 -6.12 -16.29 19.64
N LEU A 109 -5.46 -15.91 20.74
CA LEU A 109 -5.45 -14.54 21.27
C LEU A 109 -4.73 -13.58 20.29
N SER A 110 -5.48 -12.80 19.51
CA SER A 110 -4.94 -11.79 18.58
C SER A 110 -4.87 -10.41 19.25
N ARG A 111 -3.83 -9.64 18.94
CA ARG A 111 -3.64 -8.26 19.38
C ARG A 111 -3.30 -7.42 18.17
N SER A 112 -4.05 -6.35 17.91
CA SER A 112 -3.61 -5.40 16.90
C SER A 112 -2.52 -4.50 17.52
N PRO A 113 -1.36 -4.33 16.86
CA PRO A 113 -0.21 -3.65 17.43
C PRO A 113 -0.35 -2.14 17.39
N ALA A 114 -0.08 -1.49 18.52
CA ALA A 114 0.46 -0.13 18.59
C ALA A 114 1.60 -0.16 19.63
N PHE A 115 2.77 -0.64 19.22
CA PHE A 115 3.86 -0.97 20.15
C PHE A 115 4.66 0.25 20.62
N ASP A 116 4.57 1.40 19.92
CA ASP A 116 5.41 2.58 20.20
C ASP A 116 4.63 3.90 20.10
N CYS A 117 3.85 4.24 21.14
CA CYS A 117 3.25 5.56 21.35
C CYS A 117 2.23 6.07 20.29
N LEU A 118 1.83 5.26 19.30
CA LEU A 118 0.75 5.66 18.38
C LEU A 118 -0.59 5.62 19.11
N PRO A 119 -1.36 6.74 19.14
CA PRO A 119 -2.75 6.71 19.56
C PRO A 119 -3.58 6.16 18.41
N VAL A 120 -3.50 4.85 18.18
CA VAL A 120 -4.31 4.19 17.15
C VAL A 120 -5.73 4.04 17.70
N LEU A 121 -6.69 4.73 17.07
CA LEU A 121 -8.12 4.71 17.42
C LEU A 121 -8.84 3.46 16.87
N SER A 122 -8.15 2.35 16.67
CA SER A 122 -8.85 1.12 16.28
C SER A 122 -8.04 -0.11 16.57
N HIS A 123 -8.59 -0.99 17.40
CA HIS A 123 -8.19 -2.39 17.44
C HIS A 123 -9.39 -3.34 17.56
N TRP A 124 -10.45 -3.07 16.79
CA TRP A 124 -11.67 -3.88 16.56
C TRP A 124 -12.96 -3.43 17.27
N ALA A 125 -12.94 -2.83 18.47
CA ALA A 125 -14.16 -2.42 19.18
C ALA A 125 -14.56 -0.93 19.02
N ASP A 126 -13.63 -0.05 18.62
CA ASP A 126 -13.92 1.39 18.44
C ASP A 126 -14.85 1.68 17.25
N ARG A 127 -15.32 0.61 16.59
CA ARG A 127 -16.12 0.60 15.37
C ARG A 127 -17.25 -0.39 15.56
N THR A 128 -18.28 0.06 16.27
CA THR A 128 -19.43 -0.77 16.57
C THR A 128 -20.39 -0.75 15.39
N ASP A 129 -21.04 -1.89 15.16
CA ASP A 129 -22.24 -2.01 14.32
C ASP A 129 -22.03 -1.63 12.84
N GLU A 130 -20.88 -1.98 12.29
CA GLU A 130 -20.60 -1.81 10.86
C GLU A 130 -21.24 -2.94 10.05
N THR A 131 -21.90 -2.57 8.95
CA THR A 131 -22.45 -3.51 7.97
C THR A 131 -22.10 -3.04 6.56
N SER A 132 -21.80 -4.00 5.68
CA SER A 132 -21.63 -3.73 4.26
C SER A 132 -22.90 -4.03 3.47
N ALA A 133 -22.89 -3.65 2.19
CA ALA A 133 -23.85 -4.18 1.22
C ALA A 133 -23.85 -5.72 1.19
N SER A 134 -25.00 -6.30 0.83
CA SER A 134 -25.14 -7.74 0.61
C SER A 134 -24.38 -8.19 -0.63
N ASP A 135 -23.72 -9.34 -0.57
CA ASP A 135 -23.14 -10.00 -1.75
C ASP A 135 -24.11 -11.09 -2.25
N PRO A 136 -24.84 -10.87 -3.36
CA PRO A 136 -25.81 -11.84 -3.85
C PRO A 136 -25.17 -13.13 -4.37
N THR A 137 -23.84 -13.14 -4.55
CA THR A 137 -23.09 -14.31 -5.00
C THR A 137 -22.52 -15.14 -3.83
N ALA A 138 -22.61 -14.63 -2.60
CA ALA A 138 -22.09 -15.31 -1.43
C ALA A 138 -22.86 -16.60 -1.14
N THR A 139 -22.11 -17.66 -0.84
CA THR A 139 -22.66 -19.01 -0.59
C THR A 139 -22.23 -19.57 0.76
N VAL A 140 -21.14 -19.04 1.33
CA VAL A 140 -20.58 -19.49 2.61
C VAL A 140 -20.57 -18.34 3.60
N ARG A 141 -21.09 -18.57 4.80
CA ARG A 141 -21.03 -17.65 5.92
C ARG A 141 -19.97 -18.13 6.90
N ILE A 142 -19.10 -17.24 7.32
CA ILE A 142 -18.13 -17.48 8.39
C ILE A 142 -18.45 -16.53 9.52
N SER A 143 -18.66 -17.06 10.71
CA SER A 143 -18.88 -16.25 11.92
C SER A 143 -17.78 -16.52 12.91
N SER A 144 -17.35 -15.47 13.59
CA SER A 144 -16.35 -15.53 14.66
C SER A 144 -16.81 -14.62 15.79
N THR A 145 -16.86 -15.17 16.99
CA THR A 145 -17.10 -14.39 18.21
C THR A 145 -15.80 -14.34 18.98
N TRP A 146 -15.41 -13.13 19.32
CA TRP A 146 -14.20 -12.81 20.04
C TRP A 146 -14.56 -12.23 21.39
N GLU A 147 -13.78 -12.55 22.41
CA GLU A 147 -13.89 -11.91 23.71
C GLU A 147 -12.64 -11.08 23.92
N ALA A 148 -12.82 -9.81 24.28
CA ALA A 148 -11.70 -8.97 24.64
C ALA A 148 -11.26 -9.26 26.08
N SER A 149 -9.94 -9.34 26.23
CA SER A 149 -9.24 -9.31 27.50
C SER A 149 -8.27 -8.14 27.46
N HIS A 150 -8.03 -7.48 28.59
CA HIS A 150 -7.02 -6.43 28.63
C HIS A 150 -5.72 -7.04 29.11
N VAL A 151 -4.67 -6.97 28.28
CA VAL A 151 -3.37 -7.50 28.65
C VAL A 151 -2.38 -6.37 28.83
N LEU A 152 -1.81 -6.30 30.03
CA LEU A 152 -0.66 -5.45 30.33
C LEU A 152 0.60 -6.14 29.78
N GLY A 153 0.98 -5.90 28.53
CA GLY A 153 2.22 -6.46 27.98
C GLY A 153 2.56 -6.06 26.53
N GLU A 154 3.88 -5.93 26.31
CA GLU A 154 4.64 -5.51 25.12
C GLU A 154 4.16 -4.19 24.46
N GLY A 155 4.95 -3.11 24.63
CA GLY A 155 4.77 -1.82 23.92
C GLY A 155 4.00 -0.70 24.64
N ALA A 156 3.69 -0.84 25.94
CA ALA A 156 2.93 0.18 26.66
C ALA A 156 3.82 1.31 27.23
N ASN A 157 3.92 2.45 26.53
CA ASN A 157 4.15 3.73 27.19
C ASN A 157 3.27 4.85 26.60
N MET A 158 2.22 5.21 27.37
CA MET A 158 1.94 6.55 27.90
C MET A 158 0.44 6.85 28.06
N HIS A 159 -0.48 6.15 27.36
CA HIS A 159 -1.90 6.57 27.34
C HIS A 159 -2.96 5.52 27.68
N CYS A 160 -2.63 4.22 27.77
CA CYS A 160 -3.61 3.19 28.14
C CYS A 160 -3.24 2.47 29.45
N PRO A 161 -3.65 3.00 30.63
CA PRO A 161 -3.29 2.44 31.94
C PRO A 161 -3.83 1.03 32.23
N LEU A 162 -4.75 0.53 31.40
CA LEU A 162 -5.34 -0.82 31.47
C LEU A 162 -4.68 -1.85 30.54
N GLY A 163 -3.81 -1.42 29.61
CA GLY A 163 -3.21 -2.29 28.57
C GLY A 163 -4.04 -2.33 27.28
N ALA A 164 -3.48 -2.89 26.21
CA ALA A 164 -4.16 -3.03 24.92
C ALA A 164 -5.22 -4.16 24.96
N PRO A 165 -6.35 -4.03 24.24
CA PRO A 165 -7.29 -5.12 24.09
C PRO A 165 -6.64 -6.28 23.31
N ALA A 166 -6.80 -7.48 23.85
CA ALA A 166 -6.37 -8.72 23.25
C ALA A 166 -7.61 -9.60 23.06
N TRP A 167 -7.88 -9.96 21.81
CA TRP A 167 -9.08 -10.66 21.37
C TRP A 167 -8.85 -12.15 21.31
N SER A 168 -9.56 -12.90 22.15
CA SER A 168 -9.54 -14.35 22.10
C SER A 168 -10.68 -14.84 21.22
N LEU A 169 -10.37 -15.64 20.19
CA LEU A 169 -11.40 -16.33 19.43
C LEU A 169 -12.11 -17.33 20.34
N LYS A 170 -13.42 -17.15 20.55
CA LYS A 170 -14.25 -18.04 21.38
C LYS A 170 -14.93 -19.10 20.55
N THR A 171 -15.61 -18.63 19.52
CA THR A 171 -16.35 -19.51 18.61
C THR A 171 -16.04 -19.10 17.20
N HIS A 172 -15.91 -20.12 16.36
CA HIS A 172 -15.75 -19.96 14.94
C HIS A 172 -16.63 -21.00 14.25
N GLY A 173 -17.38 -20.58 13.24
CA GLY A 173 -18.32 -21.43 12.55
C GLY A 173 -18.39 -21.09 11.08
N ILE A 174 -18.58 -22.13 10.27
CA ILE A 174 -18.82 -22.04 8.82
C ILE A 174 -20.20 -22.62 8.58
N GLY A 175 -21.04 -21.89 7.83
CA GLY A 175 -22.40 -22.30 7.51
C GLY A 175 -22.90 -21.72 6.19
N PRO A 176 -24.14 -22.00 5.80
CA PRO A 176 -24.76 -21.36 4.64
C PRO A 176 -25.05 -19.88 4.88
N VAL A 177 -25.13 -19.11 3.80
CA VAL A 177 -25.53 -17.69 3.79
C VAL A 177 -27.07 -17.58 3.75
N GLU A 178 -27.62 -16.69 4.56
CA GLU A 178 -29.05 -16.32 4.49
C GLU A 178 -29.26 -15.25 3.43
N ALA A 179 -30.36 -15.34 2.66
CA ALA A 179 -30.64 -14.40 1.58
C ALA A 179 -30.74 -12.96 2.11
N GLY A 180 -30.00 -12.03 1.49
CA GLY A 180 -29.96 -10.62 1.90
C GLY A 180 -28.97 -10.31 3.03
N SER A 181 -28.20 -11.28 3.52
CA SER A 181 -27.13 -11.03 4.50
C SER A 181 -26.08 -10.06 3.95
N SER A 182 -25.59 -9.16 4.79
CA SER A 182 -24.43 -8.33 4.49
C SER A 182 -23.20 -9.18 4.19
N LYS A 183 -22.35 -8.70 3.27
CA LYS A 183 -21.05 -9.32 2.99
C LYS A 183 -20.15 -9.34 4.22
N PHE A 184 -20.18 -8.28 5.01
CA PHE A 184 -19.47 -8.12 6.26
C PHE A 184 -20.43 -7.48 7.27
N SER A 185 -20.46 -8.02 8.48
CA SER A 185 -21.05 -7.36 9.63
C SER A 185 -20.19 -7.54 10.87
N GLN A 186 -20.18 -6.52 11.71
CA GLN A 186 -19.50 -6.53 12.99
C GLN A 186 -20.42 -5.90 14.04
N GLU A 187 -20.58 -6.57 15.17
CA GLU A 187 -21.36 -6.11 16.31
C GLU A 187 -20.53 -6.26 17.57
N TYR A 188 -20.47 -5.20 18.39
CA TYR A 188 -19.74 -5.20 19.66
C TYR A 188 -20.72 -5.06 20.82
N ASP A 189 -20.72 -6.06 21.69
CA ASP A 189 -21.48 -6.06 22.93
C ASP A 189 -20.58 -5.63 24.08
N ALA A 190 -20.82 -4.42 24.58
CA ALA A 190 -20.06 -3.83 25.69
C ALA A 190 -20.34 -4.51 27.05
N ASP A 191 -21.51 -5.11 27.24
CA ASP A 191 -21.89 -5.77 28.51
C ASP A 191 -21.14 -7.09 28.67
N THR A 192 -20.93 -7.81 27.57
CA THR A 192 -20.19 -9.08 27.54
C THR A 192 -18.74 -8.92 27.08
N ASN A 193 -18.36 -7.74 26.61
CA ASN A 193 -17.07 -7.43 25.98
C ASN A 193 -16.76 -8.39 24.82
N THR A 194 -17.79 -8.70 24.02
CA THR A 194 -17.67 -9.60 22.88
C THR A 194 -17.82 -8.88 21.56
N LEU A 195 -17.06 -9.33 20.56
CA LEU A 195 -17.13 -8.85 19.19
C LEU A 195 -17.56 -10.01 18.31
N THR A 196 -18.70 -9.88 17.66
CA THR A 196 -19.15 -10.86 16.67
C THR A 196 -18.91 -10.29 15.28
N THR A 197 -18.12 -11.01 14.48
CA THR A 197 -17.88 -10.72 13.07
C THR A 197 -18.49 -11.81 12.23
N THR A 198 -19.29 -11.43 11.22
CA THR A 198 -19.84 -12.36 10.23
C THR A 198 -19.47 -11.89 8.84
N VAL A 199 -19.00 -12.83 8.02
CA VAL A 199 -18.60 -12.56 6.65
C VAL A 199 -19.27 -13.57 5.72
N ALA A 200 -19.92 -13.06 4.67
CA ALA A 200 -20.55 -13.86 3.63
C ALA A 200 -19.65 -13.82 2.39
N LEU A 201 -19.10 -14.97 2.04
CA LEU A 201 -18.10 -15.12 0.99
C LEU A 201 -18.63 -15.96 -0.17
N THR A 202 -18.18 -15.62 -1.36
CA THR A 202 -18.44 -16.38 -2.58
C THR A 202 -17.43 -17.51 -2.71
N ARG A 203 -17.93 -18.74 -2.84
CA ARG A 203 -17.09 -19.87 -3.24
C ARG A 203 -16.64 -19.66 -4.68
N ARG A 204 -15.38 -19.30 -4.87
CA ARG A 204 -14.75 -19.15 -6.18
C ARG A 204 -14.10 -20.46 -6.59
N ASP A 205 -14.41 -20.90 -7.80
CA ASP A 205 -13.84 -22.12 -8.37
C ASP A 205 -12.44 -21.82 -8.92
N ASP A 206 -11.49 -22.72 -8.62
CA ASP A 206 -10.15 -22.64 -9.18
C ASP A 206 -10.13 -22.96 -10.67
N THR A 207 -9.16 -22.39 -11.36
CA THR A 207 -8.91 -22.65 -12.78
C THR A 207 -7.49 -23.20 -12.98
N PRO A 208 -7.21 -23.88 -14.10
CA PRO A 208 -5.83 -24.24 -14.45
C PRO A 208 -4.87 -23.04 -14.47
N GLN A 209 -5.37 -21.84 -14.81
CA GLN A 209 -4.59 -20.60 -14.89
C GLN A 209 -4.18 -20.06 -13.53
N THR A 210 -4.90 -20.41 -12.46
CA THR A 210 -4.61 -19.98 -11.09
C THR A 210 -3.81 -21.01 -10.31
N GLY A 211 -3.54 -22.18 -10.88
CA GLY A 211 -2.62 -23.17 -10.31
C GLY A 211 -3.02 -23.72 -8.93
N GLY A 212 -4.31 -23.70 -8.59
CA GLY A 212 -4.80 -24.15 -7.27
C GLY A 212 -4.74 -23.07 -6.17
N LEU A 213 -4.28 -21.86 -6.51
CA LEU A 213 -4.02 -20.78 -5.56
C LEU A 213 -5.28 -20.28 -4.87
N LEU A 214 -6.39 -20.11 -5.60
CA LEU A 214 -7.65 -19.62 -5.06
C LEU A 214 -8.18 -20.57 -3.97
N THR A 215 -8.17 -21.87 -4.26
CA THR A 215 -8.62 -22.91 -3.34
C THR A 215 -7.72 -22.98 -2.12
N ALA A 216 -6.40 -22.93 -2.30
CA ALA A 216 -5.45 -22.99 -1.20
C ALA A 216 -5.59 -21.79 -0.25
N ALA A 217 -5.67 -20.58 -0.79
CA ALA A 217 -5.84 -19.35 -0.01
C ALA A 217 -7.15 -19.35 0.77
N ALA A 218 -8.26 -19.69 0.11
CA ALA A 218 -9.58 -19.78 0.74
C ALA A 218 -9.57 -20.82 1.90
N ASN A 219 -9.07 -22.03 1.66
CA ASN A 219 -9.04 -23.08 2.68
C ASN A 219 -8.22 -22.67 3.91
N LEU A 220 -7.06 -22.04 3.73
CA LEU A 220 -6.21 -21.58 4.84
C LEU A 220 -6.88 -20.45 5.64
N ALA A 221 -7.56 -19.52 4.97
CA ALA A 221 -8.18 -18.39 5.63
C ALA A 221 -9.48 -18.79 6.35
N TRP A 222 -10.28 -19.68 5.76
CA TRP A 222 -11.56 -20.11 6.32
C TRP A 222 -11.40 -20.84 7.65
N VAL A 223 -10.34 -21.63 7.83
CA VAL A 223 -10.06 -22.31 9.12
C VAL A 223 -9.53 -21.36 10.19
N ARG A 224 -9.10 -20.15 9.81
CA ARG A 224 -8.42 -19.22 10.72
C ARG A 224 -9.40 -18.39 11.53
N ASN A 225 -10.09 -17.44 10.88
CA ASN A 225 -11.19 -16.65 11.45
C ASN A 225 -11.90 -15.82 10.36
N ALA A 226 -13.06 -15.27 10.68
CA ALA A 226 -13.87 -14.48 9.74
C ALA A 226 -13.14 -13.26 9.14
N ARG A 227 -12.33 -12.54 9.94
CA ARG A 227 -11.62 -11.33 9.48
C ARG A 227 -10.48 -11.67 8.51
N VAL A 228 -9.68 -12.69 8.83
CA VAL A 228 -8.65 -13.21 7.91
C VAL A 228 -9.30 -13.70 6.63
N ALA A 229 -10.44 -14.39 6.73
CA ALA A 229 -11.18 -14.84 5.57
C ALA A 229 -11.69 -13.68 4.69
N ASP A 230 -12.17 -12.59 5.26
CA ASP A 230 -12.62 -11.40 4.51
C ASP A 230 -11.47 -10.65 3.85
N ALA A 231 -10.34 -10.50 4.55
CA ALA A 231 -9.14 -9.90 3.98
C ALA A 231 -8.58 -10.75 2.83
N VAL A 232 -8.49 -12.08 3.01
CA VAL A 232 -8.02 -13.01 1.95
C VAL A 232 -9.05 -13.13 0.80
N ASP A 233 -10.35 -12.90 1.05
CA ASP A 233 -11.35 -12.81 -0.02
C ASP A 233 -11.03 -11.70 -1.03
N CYS A 234 -10.43 -10.59 -0.58
CA CYS A 234 -10.00 -9.50 -1.45
C CYS A 234 -8.88 -9.98 -2.40
N ALA A 235 -7.85 -10.67 -1.87
CA ALA A 235 -6.75 -11.24 -2.65
C ALA A 235 -7.21 -12.30 -3.68
N VAL A 236 -8.06 -13.23 -3.25
CA VAL A 236 -8.62 -14.27 -4.13
C VAL A 236 -9.56 -13.64 -5.18
N GLY A 237 -10.33 -12.62 -4.77
CA GLY A 237 -11.19 -11.84 -5.67
C GLY A 237 -10.42 -11.09 -6.74
N LEU A 238 -9.32 -10.40 -6.39
CA LEU A 238 -8.40 -9.73 -7.32
C LEU A 238 -8.00 -10.67 -8.46
N LEU A 239 -7.52 -11.88 -8.11
CA LEU A 239 -7.02 -12.81 -9.11
C LEU A 239 -8.13 -13.34 -10.04
N ALA A 240 -9.31 -13.61 -9.49
CA ALA A 240 -10.47 -14.02 -10.29
C ALA A 240 -10.92 -12.92 -11.26
N ASP A 241 -11.02 -11.69 -10.76
CA ASP A 241 -11.50 -10.53 -11.53
C ASP A 241 -10.49 -10.11 -12.60
N ALA A 242 -9.19 -10.15 -12.28
CA ALA A 242 -8.13 -9.82 -13.22
C ALA A 242 -8.15 -10.75 -14.44
N ALA A 243 -8.41 -12.05 -14.26
CA ALA A 243 -8.50 -12.98 -15.39
C ALA A 243 -9.62 -12.61 -16.37
N GLU A 244 -10.80 -12.25 -15.87
CA GLU A 244 -11.93 -11.79 -16.70
C GLU A 244 -11.64 -10.46 -17.39
N LEU A 245 -11.04 -9.51 -16.66
CA LEU A 245 -10.68 -8.19 -17.19
C LEU A 245 -9.62 -8.28 -18.29
N LEU A 246 -8.58 -9.10 -18.12
CA LEU A 246 -7.54 -9.30 -19.14
C LEU A 246 -8.13 -9.90 -20.42
N ALA A 247 -9.04 -10.88 -20.29
CA ALA A 247 -9.72 -11.46 -21.44
C ALA A 247 -10.60 -10.45 -22.17
N ALA A 248 -11.36 -9.64 -21.43
CA ALA A 248 -12.18 -8.55 -21.96
C ALA A 248 -11.32 -7.50 -22.69
N ARG A 249 -10.25 -7.03 -22.04
CA ARG A 249 -9.28 -6.06 -22.58
C ARG A 249 -8.64 -6.56 -23.88
N ASN A 250 -8.18 -7.81 -23.92
CA ASN A 250 -7.59 -8.39 -25.13
C ASN A 250 -8.60 -8.42 -26.29
N LYS A 251 -9.87 -8.72 -26.00
CA LYS A 251 -10.94 -8.69 -27.01
C LYS A 251 -11.29 -7.27 -27.47
N VAL A 252 -11.29 -6.28 -26.59
CA VAL A 252 -11.41 -4.86 -26.96
C VAL A 252 -10.28 -4.48 -27.91
N ILE A 253 -9.03 -4.76 -27.56
CA ILE A 253 -7.86 -4.41 -28.39
C ILE A 253 -7.92 -5.09 -29.76
N ALA A 254 -8.38 -6.35 -29.81
CA ALA A 254 -8.50 -7.10 -31.06
C ALA A 254 -9.63 -6.62 -31.97
N THR A 255 -10.75 -6.16 -31.40
CA THR A 255 -11.99 -5.91 -32.16
C THR A 255 -12.41 -4.45 -32.24
N GLY A 256 -11.89 -3.58 -31.37
CA GLY A 256 -12.34 -2.21 -31.16
C GLY A 256 -13.72 -2.08 -30.49
N HIS A 257 -14.33 -3.18 -30.06
CA HIS A 257 -15.68 -3.17 -29.47
C HIS A 257 -15.62 -3.29 -27.94
N PRO A 258 -16.30 -2.40 -27.19
CA PRO A 258 -16.41 -2.49 -25.73
C PRO A 258 -16.89 -3.87 -25.27
N GLN A 259 -16.35 -4.35 -24.15
CA GLN A 259 -16.76 -5.59 -23.51
C GLN A 259 -17.42 -5.28 -22.17
N ARG A 260 -18.61 -5.81 -21.95
CA ARG A 260 -19.35 -5.64 -20.70
C ARG A 260 -19.33 -6.93 -19.89
N LEU A 261 -18.77 -6.85 -18.70
CA LEU A 261 -18.79 -7.87 -17.66
C LEU A 261 -19.97 -7.58 -16.72
N GLY A 262 -20.28 -8.51 -15.81
CA GLY A 262 -21.34 -8.31 -14.82
C GLY A 262 -21.06 -7.19 -13.80
N PHE A 263 -19.81 -6.74 -13.71
CA PHE A 263 -19.35 -5.77 -12.70
C PHE A 263 -18.56 -4.58 -13.28
N ALA A 264 -18.20 -4.63 -14.57
CA ALA A 264 -17.39 -3.60 -15.22
C ALA A 264 -17.59 -3.56 -16.74
N GLU A 265 -17.25 -2.43 -17.35
CA GLU A 265 -17.08 -2.27 -18.79
C GLU A 265 -15.60 -2.03 -19.11
N VAL A 266 -15.09 -2.73 -20.12
CA VAL A 266 -13.76 -2.48 -20.69
C VAL A 266 -13.93 -1.84 -22.06
N ARG A 267 -13.26 -0.73 -22.31
CA ARG A 267 -13.37 -0.01 -23.60
C ARG A 267 -12.09 0.71 -23.98
N GLU A 268 -11.91 0.90 -25.29
CA GLU A 268 -10.88 1.77 -25.85
C GLU A 268 -11.23 3.24 -25.58
N VAL A 269 -10.22 4.08 -25.42
CA VAL A 269 -10.39 5.52 -25.21
C VAL A 269 -9.44 6.33 -26.07
N THR A 270 -9.81 7.58 -26.32
CA THR A 270 -8.89 8.56 -26.87
C THR A 270 -8.22 9.30 -25.72
N MET A 271 -6.88 9.38 -25.74
CA MET A 271 -6.15 10.19 -24.77
C MET A 271 -6.60 11.66 -24.86
N PRO A 272 -6.80 12.34 -23.73
CA PRO A 272 -7.32 13.70 -23.72
C PRO A 272 -6.40 14.69 -24.44
N SER A 273 -6.98 15.61 -25.21
CA SER A 273 -6.23 16.67 -25.91
C SER A 273 -6.12 17.98 -25.13
N TRP A 274 -6.78 18.06 -23.96
CA TRP A 274 -6.79 19.28 -23.12
C TRP A 274 -5.52 19.41 -22.27
N CYS A 275 -4.81 18.31 -22.01
CA CYS A 275 -3.52 18.31 -21.34
C CYS A 275 -2.37 18.21 -22.36
N SER A 276 -1.24 18.86 -22.08
CA SER A 276 -0.03 18.74 -22.89
C SER A 276 1.22 18.94 -22.03
N ALA A 277 2.25 18.16 -22.31
CA ALA A 277 3.58 18.31 -21.72
C ALA A 277 4.37 19.39 -22.47
N ARG A 278 5.03 20.27 -21.73
CA ARG A 278 5.86 21.39 -22.25
C ARG A 278 7.28 20.98 -22.61
N LYS A 279 7.75 19.88 -22.04
CA LYS A 279 9.09 19.30 -22.21
C LYS A 279 8.95 17.78 -22.35
N PRO A 280 9.96 17.06 -22.88
CA PRO A 280 9.96 15.61 -22.88
C PRO A 280 9.66 15.07 -21.48
N LEU A 281 8.77 14.07 -21.40
CA LEU A 281 8.44 13.40 -20.16
C LEU A 281 9.68 12.63 -19.65
N PRO A 282 9.86 12.52 -18.32
CA PRO A 282 10.92 11.68 -17.79
C PRO A 282 10.67 10.21 -18.17
N PRO A 283 11.72 9.40 -18.37
CA PRO A 283 11.54 7.95 -18.52
C PRO A 283 10.98 7.37 -17.21
N LYS A 284 10.13 6.34 -17.34
CA LYS A 284 9.73 5.47 -16.21
C LYS A 284 10.91 4.57 -15.86
N LEU A 285 11.27 4.50 -14.57
CA LEU A 285 12.36 3.66 -14.06
C LEU A 285 11.82 2.37 -13.43
N SER A 286 12.70 1.41 -13.15
CA SER A 286 12.35 0.07 -12.63
C SER A 286 11.66 0.05 -11.26
N GLY A 287 11.62 1.20 -10.57
CA GLY A 287 11.09 1.35 -9.22
C GLY A 287 12.00 0.80 -8.13
N VAL A 288 13.09 0.10 -8.46
CA VAL A 288 14.07 -0.48 -7.51
C VAL A 288 15.46 0.12 -7.72
N ALA A 289 15.58 1.43 -7.47
CA ALA A 289 16.84 2.18 -7.57
C ALA A 289 17.60 2.27 -6.23
N LEU A 290 18.93 2.27 -6.30
CA LEU A 290 19.80 2.54 -5.16
C LEU A 290 20.11 4.03 -5.10
N SER A 291 20.06 4.60 -3.89
CA SER A 291 20.49 5.98 -3.68
C SER A 291 21.97 6.05 -3.32
N THR A 292 22.66 6.96 -3.99
CA THR A 292 24.06 7.33 -3.70
C THR A 292 24.14 8.53 -2.75
N ASP A 293 23.00 9.11 -2.38
CA ASP A 293 22.92 10.22 -1.42
C ASP A 293 23.42 9.77 -0.03
N PRO A 294 24.42 10.48 0.55
CA PRO A 294 24.91 10.19 1.88
C PRO A 294 23.83 10.19 2.96
N GLU A 295 22.80 11.04 2.88
CA GLU A 295 21.74 11.05 3.89
C GLU A 295 20.91 9.76 3.82
N ALA A 296 20.48 9.35 2.63
CA ALA A 296 19.81 8.07 2.43
C ALA A 296 20.67 6.89 2.93
N ILE A 297 21.96 6.84 2.58
CA ILE A 297 22.88 5.77 3.04
C ILE A 297 22.99 5.76 4.57
N ASN A 298 23.08 6.93 5.21
CA ASN A 298 23.15 7.05 6.66
C ASN A 298 21.86 6.58 7.33
N VAL A 299 20.69 6.86 6.75
CA VAL A 299 19.41 6.36 7.24
C VAL A 299 19.35 4.84 7.18
N LEU A 300 19.72 4.24 6.04
CA LEU A 300 19.76 2.78 5.87
C LEU A 300 20.70 2.10 6.87
N ALA A 301 21.91 2.65 7.04
CA ALA A 301 22.89 2.15 7.99
C ALA A 301 22.40 2.32 9.44
N ARG A 302 21.76 3.45 9.76
CA ARG A 302 21.14 3.69 11.06
C ARG A 302 20.01 2.71 11.32
N GLU A 303 19.33 2.16 10.32
CA GLU A 303 18.28 1.15 10.54
C GLU A 303 18.79 -0.28 10.45
N ASP A 304 20.12 -0.49 10.43
CA ASP A 304 20.73 -1.81 10.35
C ASP A 304 20.13 -2.65 9.19
N CYS A 305 19.85 -1.99 8.06
CA CYS A 305 19.18 -2.61 6.93
C CYS A 305 20.12 -3.48 6.09
N GLU A 306 19.66 -4.68 5.75
CA GLU A 306 20.37 -5.61 4.88
C GLU A 306 19.49 -6.15 3.75
N GLY A 307 20.15 -6.67 2.71
CA GLY A 307 19.50 -7.27 1.55
C GLY A 307 18.68 -6.26 0.76
N SER A 308 17.51 -6.68 0.29
CA SER A 308 16.63 -5.84 -0.55
C SER A 308 16.21 -4.53 0.11
N LEU A 309 16.25 -4.44 1.45
CA LEU A 309 15.92 -3.22 2.20
C LEU A 309 16.92 -2.08 2.00
N LEU A 310 18.05 -2.32 1.34
CA LEU A 310 18.99 -1.27 0.93
C LEU A 310 18.47 -0.42 -0.25
N ASN A 311 17.40 -0.87 -0.89
CA ASN A 311 16.75 -0.12 -1.96
C ASN A 311 15.81 0.94 -1.38
N THR A 312 15.84 2.17 -1.90
CA THR A 312 15.07 3.29 -1.34
C THR A 312 13.55 3.08 -1.40
N SER A 313 13.03 2.53 -2.50
CA SER A 313 11.59 2.26 -2.61
C SER A 313 11.16 1.08 -1.75
N ILE A 314 12.01 0.05 -1.65
CA ILE A 314 11.75 -1.10 -0.79
C ILE A 314 11.82 -0.65 0.65
N PHE A 315 12.82 0.13 1.05
CA PHE A 315 12.94 0.67 2.38
C PHE A 315 11.75 1.54 2.78
N SER A 316 11.33 2.47 1.92
CA SER A 316 10.17 3.31 2.21
C SER A 316 8.89 2.47 2.34
N MET A 317 8.65 1.49 1.46
CA MET A 317 7.47 0.61 1.56
C MET A 317 7.53 -0.39 2.72
N ALA A 318 8.70 -0.94 3.02
CA ALA A 318 8.81 -2.00 4.03
C ALA A 318 9.12 -1.42 5.41
N VAL A 319 9.99 -0.43 5.55
CA VAL A 319 10.35 0.14 6.86
C VAL A 319 9.54 1.40 7.14
N GLY A 320 9.60 2.39 6.24
CA GLY A 320 8.95 3.69 6.42
C GLY A 320 7.44 3.59 6.62
N TYR A 321 6.77 2.95 5.67
CA TYR A 321 5.33 2.68 5.70
C TYR A 321 4.92 1.85 6.91
N ASN A 322 5.59 0.73 7.19
CA ASN A 322 5.17 -0.12 8.31
C ASN A 322 5.34 0.60 9.66
N ARG A 323 6.41 1.38 9.82
CA ARG A 323 6.60 2.20 11.02
C ARG A 323 5.62 3.37 11.10
N GLY A 324 5.21 3.88 9.96
CA GLY A 324 4.17 4.88 9.83
C GLY A 324 2.79 4.38 10.26
N VAL A 325 2.40 3.20 9.78
CA VAL A 325 1.07 2.60 9.92
C VAL A 325 0.90 1.86 11.25
N TYR A 326 1.91 1.07 11.68
CA TYR A 326 1.79 0.13 12.80
C TYR A 326 2.64 0.49 14.03
N GLY A 327 3.50 1.50 13.90
CA GLY A 327 4.50 1.86 14.91
C GLY A 327 5.75 1.02 14.83
N GLY A 328 6.66 1.07 15.82
CA GLY A 328 7.98 0.43 15.71
C GLY A 328 7.97 -1.07 16.02
N SER A 329 9.14 -1.62 16.35
CA SER A 329 9.47 -3.03 16.69
C SER A 329 8.77 -4.14 15.88
N ILE A 330 7.48 -4.41 16.10
CA ILE A 330 6.75 -5.45 15.33
C ILE A 330 6.64 -5.11 13.84
N SER A 331 6.65 -3.82 13.48
CA SER A 331 6.74 -3.35 12.08
C SER A 331 7.92 -3.93 11.32
N GLY A 332 9.01 -4.25 12.00
CA GLY A 332 10.17 -4.88 11.36
C GLY A 332 9.87 -6.27 10.81
N LEU A 333 8.95 -7.01 11.43
CA LEU A 333 8.47 -8.28 10.89
C LEU A 333 7.64 -8.05 9.62
N TRP A 334 6.86 -6.95 9.58
CA TRP A 334 6.07 -6.60 8.40
C TRP A 334 6.99 -6.14 7.28
N ALA A 335 8.04 -5.39 7.59
CA ALA A 335 9.03 -4.90 6.63
C ALA A 335 9.66 -6.00 5.79
N ILE A 336 10.13 -7.08 6.43
CA ILE A 336 10.76 -8.17 5.70
C ILE A 336 9.77 -8.96 4.83
N MET A 337 8.48 -9.00 5.20
CA MET A 337 7.42 -9.58 4.37
C MET A 337 7.00 -8.65 3.24
N ASP A 338 6.88 -7.36 3.51
CA ASP A 338 6.41 -6.37 2.53
C ASP A 338 7.41 -6.11 1.44
N SER A 339 8.69 -6.44 1.66
CA SER A 339 9.68 -6.55 0.59
C SER A 339 9.23 -7.46 -0.56
N ALA A 340 8.23 -8.33 -0.34
CA ALA A 340 7.59 -9.12 -1.40
C ALA A 340 6.77 -8.31 -2.41
N PHE A 341 6.53 -7.01 -2.19
CA PHE A 341 5.89 -6.15 -3.20
C PHE A 341 6.66 -6.11 -4.53
N VAL A 342 7.96 -6.41 -4.51
CA VAL A 342 8.77 -6.62 -5.73
C VAL A 342 8.26 -7.73 -6.65
N LEU A 343 7.34 -8.59 -6.17
CA LEU A 343 6.61 -9.56 -6.99
C LEU A 343 5.68 -8.87 -8.00
N ASP A 344 5.12 -7.71 -7.66
CA ASP A 344 4.32 -6.88 -8.57
C ASP A 344 5.13 -6.41 -9.78
N TYR A 345 6.40 -6.08 -9.53
CA TYR A 345 7.35 -5.64 -10.55
C TYR A 345 7.86 -6.78 -11.45
N SER A 346 7.32 -8.00 -11.32
CA SER A 346 7.81 -9.22 -11.98
C SER A 346 9.27 -9.59 -11.65
N ILE A 347 9.91 -8.95 -10.67
CA ILE A 347 11.31 -9.20 -10.32
C ILE A 347 11.46 -10.56 -9.64
N GLY A 348 10.60 -10.87 -8.66
CA GLY A 348 10.66 -12.16 -7.96
C GLY A 348 10.24 -13.36 -8.81
N LYS A 349 9.57 -13.16 -9.95
CA LYS A 349 9.35 -14.20 -10.97
C LYS A 349 10.66 -14.55 -11.69
N ASN A 350 11.48 -13.53 -11.98
CA ASN A 350 12.70 -13.66 -12.78
C ASN A 350 13.96 -13.97 -11.95
N SER A 351 13.91 -13.80 -10.62
CA SER A 351 15.03 -14.05 -9.70
C SER A 351 14.70 -15.14 -8.66
N PRO A 352 15.15 -16.39 -8.87
CA PRO A 352 14.99 -17.47 -7.90
C PRO A 352 15.65 -17.17 -6.54
N ALA A 353 16.75 -16.41 -6.54
CA ALA A 353 17.44 -16.00 -5.33
C ALA A 353 16.55 -15.09 -4.47
N LEU A 354 15.96 -14.06 -5.08
CA LEU A 354 15.01 -13.16 -4.41
C LEU A 354 13.79 -13.93 -3.90
N ALA A 355 13.20 -14.80 -4.72
CA ALA A 355 12.07 -15.64 -4.31
C ALA A 355 12.40 -16.51 -3.09
N GLY A 356 13.60 -17.11 -3.06
CA GLY A 356 14.09 -17.87 -1.90
C GLY A 356 14.27 -17.01 -0.64
N LYS A 357 14.71 -15.75 -0.79
CA LYS A 357 14.84 -14.81 0.34
C LYS A 357 13.50 -14.32 0.85
N LEU A 358 12.54 -14.04 -0.02
CA LEU A 358 11.17 -13.71 0.36
C LEU A 358 10.54 -14.88 1.14
N SER A 359 10.66 -16.10 0.62
CA SER A 359 10.17 -17.29 1.33
C SER A 359 10.81 -17.46 2.72
N SER A 360 12.11 -17.20 2.82
CA SER A 360 12.84 -17.25 4.09
C SER A 360 12.36 -16.20 5.08
N ALA A 361 12.03 -14.98 4.62
CA ALA A 361 11.49 -13.92 5.47
C ALA A 361 10.12 -14.30 6.07
N PHE A 362 9.22 -14.87 5.26
CA PHE A 362 7.93 -15.38 5.77
C PHE A 362 8.11 -16.54 6.76
N ALA A 363 9.09 -17.42 6.52
CA ALA A 363 9.43 -18.49 7.47
C ALA A 363 10.05 -17.94 8.77
N GLU A 364 10.81 -16.84 8.70
CA GLU A 364 11.33 -16.15 9.88
C GLU A 364 10.20 -15.57 10.71
N VAL A 365 9.26 -14.86 10.09
CA VAL A 365 8.06 -14.36 10.77
C VAL A 365 7.24 -15.51 11.36
N ALA A 366 7.16 -16.66 10.68
CA ALA A 366 6.54 -17.86 11.22
C ALA A 366 7.24 -18.39 12.48
N ALA A 367 8.57 -18.48 12.46
CA ALA A 367 9.36 -18.90 13.62
C ALA A 367 9.20 -17.91 14.80
N VAL A 368 9.13 -16.62 14.51
CA VAL A 368 8.87 -15.58 15.52
C VAL A 368 7.46 -15.69 16.08
N ALA A 369 6.46 -15.99 15.26
CA ALA A 369 5.09 -16.23 15.71
C ALA A 369 5.01 -17.44 16.66
N ASP A 370 5.69 -18.55 16.33
CA ASP A 370 5.77 -19.76 17.18
C ASP A 370 6.40 -19.43 18.55
N ALA A 371 7.38 -18.52 18.58
CA ALA A 371 8.10 -18.12 19.79
C ALA A 371 7.37 -17.04 20.61
N SER A 372 6.46 -16.27 20.01
CA SER A 372 5.76 -15.16 20.67
C SER A 372 4.46 -15.62 21.33
N VAL A 373 4.44 -15.62 22.67
CA VAL A 373 3.26 -16.01 23.46
C VAL A 373 2.10 -15.03 23.27
N ALA A 374 2.39 -13.75 23.16
CA ALA A 374 1.41 -12.66 23.24
C ALA A 374 0.94 -12.15 21.87
N ALA A 375 1.86 -12.01 20.91
CA ALA A 375 1.60 -11.48 19.58
C ALA A 375 1.53 -12.58 18.51
N GLY A 376 1.94 -13.81 18.82
CA GLY A 376 2.01 -14.93 17.87
C GLY A 376 0.75 -15.14 17.02
N PRO A 377 -0.47 -15.14 17.59
CA PRO A 377 -1.67 -15.30 16.79
C PRO A 377 -1.92 -14.15 15.80
N HIS A 378 -1.67 -12.90 16.19
CA HIS A 378 -1.80 -11.76 15.28
C HIS A 378 -0.72 -11.79 14.19
N ILE A 379 0.53 -12.09 14.55
CA ILE A 379 1.63 -12.29 13.60
C ILE A 379 1.26 -13.38 12.58
N THR A 380 0.61 -14.46 13.04
CA THR A 380 0.11 -15.51 12.15
C THR A 380 -0.99 -15.01 11.22
N ASP A 381 -1.93 -14.19 11.73
CA ASP A 381 -3.00 -13.60 10.91
C ASP A 381 -2.44 -12.71 9.79
N ILE A 382 -1.56 -11.75 10.14
CA ILE A 382 -0.93 -10.85 9.16
C ILE A 382 -0.06 -11.61 8.16
N ARG A 383 0.71 -12.61 8.62
CA ARG A 383 1.49 -13.48 7.73
C ARG A 383 0.61 -14.20 6.71
N ILE A 384 -0.53 -14.76 7.14
CA ILE A 384 -1.48 -15.44 6.24
C ILE A 384 -2.06 -14.43 5.24
N VAL A 385 -2.52 -13.27 5.71
CA VAL A 385 -3.12 -12.25 4.84
C VAL A 385 -2.11 -11.77 3.80
N LYS A 386 -0.93 -11.29 4.22
CA LYS A 386 0.12 -10.83 3.30
C LYS A 386 0.60 -11.94 2.36
N GLY A 387 0.81 -13.15 2.87
CA GLY A 387 1.32 -14.26 2.06
C GLY A 387 0.32 -14.71 0.98
N CYS A 388 -0.98 -14.75 1.30
CA CYS A 388 -2.03 -15.00 0.31
C CYS A 388 -2.11 -13.84 -0.71
N ASP A 389 -2.07 -12.59 -0.25
CA ASP A 389 -2.17 -11.39 -1.10
C ASP A 389 -1.02 -11.31 -2.11
N TYR A 390 0.22 -11.39 -1.64
CA TYR A 390 1.41 -11.41 -2.51
C TYR A 390 1.45 -12.62 -3.45
N ALA A 391 0.95 -13.78 -3.04
CA ALA A 391 0.86 -14.93 -3.93
C ALA A 391 -0.19 -14.70 -5.05
N CYS A 392 -1.34 -14.14 -4.70
CA CYS A 392 -2.38 -13.75 -5.67
C CYS A 392 -1.85 -12.68 -6.64
N LEU A 393 -1.14 -11.66 -6.14
CA LEU A 393 -0.53 -10.63 -6.96
C LEU A 393 0.55 -11.21 -7.89
N ARG A 394 1.42 -12.10 -7.38
CA ARG A 394 2.39 -12.81 -8.21
C ARG A 394 1.71 -13.61 -9.33
N GLN A 395 0.61 -14.30 -9.03
CA GLN A 395 -0.13 -15.04 -10.04
C GLN A 395 -0.82 -14.09 -11.04
N LYS A 396 -1.37 -12.96 -10.59
CA LYS A 396 -1.88 -11.90 -11.47
C LYS A 396 -0.79 -11.43 -12.44
N ALA A 397 0.41 -11.16 -11.93
CA ALA A 397 1.55 -10.75 -12.76
C ALA A 397 1.91 -11.81 -13.82
N ILE A 398 1.87 -13.10 -13.46
CA ILE A 398 2.05 -14.22 -14.40
C ILE A 398 0.96 -14.24 -15.47
N LEU A 399 -0.31 -14.06 -15.09
CA LEU A 399 -1.43 -14.01 -16.04
C LEU A 399 -1.27 -12.85 -17.01
N GLU A 400 -0.92 -11.67 -16.52
CA GLU A 400 -0.68 -10.48 -17.34
C GLU A 400 0.45 -10.70 -18.35
N ASP A 401 1.56 -11.31 -17.93
CA ASP A 401 2.69 -11.66 -18.81
C ASP A 401 2.32 -12.72 -19.85
N ALA A 402 1.40 -13.64 -19.52
CA ALA A 402 0.91 -14.64 -20.45
C ALA A 402 -0.11 -14.08 -21.46
N ASN A 403 -0.64 -12.87 -21.24
CA ASN A 403 -1.72 -12.24 -22.01
C ASN A 403 -1.28 -10.95 -22.71
N MET A 404 -0.02 -10.87 -23.13
CA MET A 404 0.52 -9.69 -23.82
C MET A 404 -0.10 -9.50 -25.21
N VAL A 405 -0.60 -8.30 -25.46
CA VAL A 405 -1.07 -7.82 -26.77
C VAL A 405 -0.44 -6.46 -27.07
N SER A 406 -0.44 -6.00 -28.32
CA SER A 406 0.03 -4.64 -28.63
C SER A 406 -0.80 -3.62 -27.87
N SER A 407 -0.13 -2.69 -27.17
CA SER A 407 -0.80 -1.71 -26.32
C SER A 407 -1.73 -0.82 -27.12
N ARG A 408 -2.88 -0.51 -26.53
CA ARG A 408 -3.77 0.55 -26.98
C ARG A 408 -4.40 1.22 -25.75
N PRO A 409 -4.64 2.54 -25.80
CA PRO A 409 -5.36 3.25 -24.75
C PRO A 409 -6.68 2.56 -24.40
N CYS A 410 -6.76 2.00 -23.19
CA CYS A 410 -7.91 1.25 -22.73
C CYS A 410 -8.18 1.57 -21.27
N ILE A 411 -9.46 1.56 -20.88
CA ILE A 411 -9.87 1.74 -19.48
C ILE A 411 -10.84 0.66 -19.06
N VAL A 412 -10.88 0.43 -17.75
CA VAL A 412 -11.91 -0.35 -17.07
C VAL A 412 -12.77 0.60 -16.24
N VAL A 413 -14.08 0.50 -16.41
CA VAL A 413 -15.09 1.27 -15.67
C VAL A 413 -15.94 0.30 -14.87
N TRP A 414 -15.74 0.26 -13.56
CA TRP A 414 -16.49 -0.61 -12.65
C TRP A 414 -17.85 0.00 -12.30
N ASP A 415 -18.89 -0.82 -12.37
CA ASP A 415 -20.26 -0.46 -11.97
C ASP A 415 -20.46 -0.67 -10.44
N ASP A 416 -19.70 -1.59 -9.83
CA ASP A 416 -19.73 -1.94 -8.41
C ASP A 416 -18.50 -1.38 -7.67
N LEU A 417 -18.70 -0.29 -6.92
CA LEU A 417 -17.63 0.37 -6.16
C LEU A 417 -17.13 -0.46 -4.97
N ALA A 418 -17.97 -1.29 -4.36
CA ALA A 418 -17.55 -2.11 -3.22
C ALA A 418 -16.60 -3.22 -3.69
N ARG A 419 -16.91 -3.84 -4.84
CA ARG A 419 -16.03 -4.81 -5.48
C ARG A 419 -14.74 -4.15 -5.98
N LEU A 420 -14.82 -2.97 -6.61
CA LEU A 420 -13.63 -2.19 -7.02
C LEU A 420 -12.72 -1.87 -5.82
N ALA A 421 -13.30 -1.39 -4.72
CA ALA A 421 -12.54 -1.06 -3.51
C ALA A 421 -11.75 -2.27 -3.00
N ARG A 422 -12.38 -3.45 -2.95
CA ARG A 422 -11.72 -4.71 -2.54
C ARG A 422 -10.68 -5.20 -3.55
N TYR A 423 -10.97 -5.10 -4.84
CA TYR A 423 -10.02 -5.41 -5.91
C TYR A 423 -8.74 -4.59 -5.74
N LYS A 424 -8.89 -3.29 -5.48
CA LYS A 424 -7.77 -2.34 -5.41
C LYS A 424 -6.99 -2.38 -4.14
N LEU A 425 -7.67 -2.65 -3.04
CA LEU A 425 -7.03 -2.96 -1.80
C LEU A 425 -6.05 -4.15 -1.96
N ALA A 426 -6.47 -5.22 -2.63
CA ALA A 426 -5.61 -6.37 -2.90
C ALA A 426 -4.53 -6.07 -3.95
N ASP A 427 -4.86 -5.35 -5.01
CA ASP A 427 -3.90 -4.94 -6.05
C ASP A 427 -2.75 -4.10 -5.46
N ALA A 428 -3.05 -3.25 -4.48
CA ALA A 428 -2.07 -2.46 -3.73
C ALA A 428 -1.45 -3.21 -2.53
N VAL A 429 -1.84 -4.48 -2.30
CA VAL A 429 -1.38 -5.33 -1.18
C VAL A 429 -1.75 -4.81 0.22
N PHE A 430 -2.86 -4.10 0.31
CA PHE A 430 -3.40 -3.51 1.54
C PHE A 430 -4.42 -4.41 2.25
N CYS A 431 -4.55 -5.70 1.90
CA CYS A 431 -5.46 -6.63 2.61
C CYS A 431 -5.18 -6.69 4.12
N HIS A 432 -3.91 -6.62 4.51
CA HIS A 432 -3.50 -6.64 5.91
C HIS A 432 -3.85 -5.33 6.64
N VAL A 433 -3.79 -4.19 5.96
CA VAL A 433 -4.26 -2.90 6.48
C VAL A 433 -5.75 -2.93 6.75
N TYR A 434 -6.52 -3.47 5.80
CA TYR A 434 -7.97 -3.61 5.96
C TYR A 434 -8.32 -4.51 7.15
N TYR A 435 -7.57 -5.60 7.34
CA TYR A 435 -7.69 -6.46 8.52
C TYR A 435 -7.46 -5.67 9.81
N ASP A 436 -6.40 -4.85 9.91
CA ASP A 436 -6.10 -4.10 11.13
C ASP A 436 -6.99 -2.88 11.34
N ALA A 437 -7.47 -2.28 10.25
CA ALA A 437 -8.33 -1.11 10.33
C ALA A 437 -9.69 -1.46 10.97
N GLY A 438 -10.25 -2.65 10.75
CA GLY A 438 -11.59 -2.96 11.26
C GLY A 438 -12.43 -3.81 10.32
N GLY A 439 -12.07 -3.81 9.03
CA GLY A 439 -12.97 -4.26 7.97
C GLY A 439 -14.01 -3.21 7.58
N GLY A 440 -15.01 -3.62 6.80
CA GLY A 440 -16.18 -2.81 6.45
C GLY A 440 -16.00 -1.90 5.22
N ASP A 441 -17.13 -1.41 4.69
CA ASP A 441 -17.15 -0.65 3.43
C ASP A 441 -16.42 0.70 3.54
N GLN A 442 -16.42 1.34 4.71
CA GLN A 442 -15.68 2.59 4.92
C GLN A 442 -14.16 2.37 4.90
N MET A 443 -13.68 1.21 5.40
CA MET A 443 -12.25 0.89 5.32
C MET A 443 -11.83 0.44 3.94
N ALA A 444 -12.69 -0.31 3.25
CA ALA A 444 -12.50 -0.57 1.83
C ALA A 444 -12.50 0.74 1.03
N ALA A 445 -13.35 1.71 1.36
CA ALA A 445 -13.37 3.01 0.69
C ALA A 445 -12.04 3.74 0.80
N ILE A 446 -11.49 3.91 2.01
CA ILE A 446 -10.21 4.63 2.14
C ILE A 446 -9.00 3.80 1.68
N ALA A 447 -8.83 2.54 2.11
CA ALA A 447 -7.66 1.77 1.73
C ALA A 447 -7.73 1.22 0.28
N GLY A 448 -8.92 1.10 -0.29
CA GLY A 448 -9.13 0.65 -1.67
C GLY A 448 -9.31 1.80 -2.65
N LEU A 449 -10.31 2.67 -2.46
CA LEU A 449 -10.54 3.81 -3.35
C LEU A 449 -9.61 5.00 -3.08
N GLY A 450 -9.02 5.10 -1.88
CA GLY A 450 -7.95 6.08 -1.62
C GLY A 450 -6.66 5.80 -2.41
N CYS A 451 -6.54 4.63 -3.05
CA CYS A 451 -5.50 4.36 -4.05
C CYS A 451 -5.57 5.30 -5.27
N VAL A 452 -6.55 6.22 -5.36
CA VAL A 452 -6.51 7.37 -6.28
C VAL A 452 -5.17 8.08 -6.17
N LEU A 453 -4.65 8.21 -4.95
CA LEU A 453 -3.36 8.85 -4.70
C LEU A 453 -2.23 8.20 -5.50
N HIS A 454 -2.23 6.87 -5.55
CA HIS A 454 -1.30 6.07 -6.34
C HIS A 454 -1.57 6.24 -7.84
N ASP A 455 -2.78 5.86 -8.24
CA ASP A 455 -3.21 5.73 -9.62
C ASP A 455 -3.23 7.08 -10.37
N TRP A 456 -3.26 8.20 -9.66
CA TRP A 456 -3.26 9.55 -10.25
C TRP A 456 -1.98 9.86 -11.02
N ILE A 457 -0.82 9.45 -10.49
CA ILE A 457 0.47 9.69 -11.13
C ILE A 457 0.71 8.71 -12.28
N ASP A 458 0.16 7.51 -12.20
CA ASP A 458 0.32 6.47 -13.21
C ASP A 458 -0.80 6.44 -14.26
N LEU A 459 -1.87 7.22 -14.09
CA LEU A 459 -3.05 7.23 -14.95
C LEU A 459 -2.74 7.20 -16.45
N GLY A 460 -1.88 8.09 -16.95
CA GLY A 460 -1.57 8.10 -18.37
C GLY A 460 -0.78 6.88 -18.82
N ALA A 461 0.14 6.39 -18.00
CA ALA A 461 0.93 5.21 -18.31
C ALA A 461 0.06 3.95 -18.32
N ASP A 462 -0.79 3.78 -17.30
CA ASP A 462 -1.73 2.68 -17.17
C ASP A 462 -2.70 2.64 -18.36
N VAL A 463 -3.32 3.78 -18.67
CA VAL A 463 -4.23 3.87 -19.81
C VAL A 463 -3.49 3.56 -21.11
N ALA A 464 -2.33 4.18 -21.36
CA ALA A 464 -1.59 4.02 -22.60
C ALA A 464 -1.14 2.57 -22.85
N CYS A 465 -0.75 1.84 -21.81
CA CYS A 465 -0.37 0.43 -21.93
C CYS A 465 -1.55 -0.56 -21.76
N GLY A 466 -2.78 -0.04 -21.62
CA GLY A 466 -4.00 -0.85 -21.50
C GLY A 466 -4.03 -1.72 -20.24
N GLU A 467 -3.49 -1.19 -19.14
CA GLU A 467 -3.56 -1.74 -17.80
C GLU A 467 -5.04 -1.79 -17.33
N ILE A 468 -5.38 -2.74 -16.43
CA ILE A 468 -6.78 -3.07 -16.07
C ILE A 468 -7.20 -2.64 -14.66
N SER A 469 -6.27 -2.11 -13.87
CA SER A 469 -6.37 -1.89 -12.43
C SER A 469 -6.42 -0.41 -12.08
N ASN A 470 -6.17 0.54 -12.98
CA ASN A 470 -6.30 1.96 -12.64
C ASN A 470 -7.75 2.34 -12.29
N ILE A 471 -7.98 2.95 -11.12
CA ILE A 471 -9.34 3.20 -10.59
C ILE A 471 -9.98 4.49 -11.06
N ILE A 472 -9.18 5.46 -11.48
CA ILE A 472 -9.67 6.80 -11.77
C ILE A 472 -10.73 6.78 -12.86
N PRO A 473 -10.58 6.01 -13.96
CA PRO A 473 -11.65 5.87 -14.95
C PRO A 473 -12.97 5.40 -14.35
N SER A 474 -12.97 4.55 -13.32
CA SER A 474 -14.23 4.14 -12.67
C SER A 474 -14.86 5.28 -11.87
N LEU A 475 -14.02 6.01 -11.13
CA LEU A 475 -14.47 7.12 -10.30
C LEU A 475 -14.94 8.34 -11.12
N THR A 476 -14.38 8.55 -12.31
CA THR A 476 -14.85 9.57 -13.26
C THR A 476 -16.00 9.11 -14.17
N ARG A 477 -16.52 7.88 -13.97
CA ARG A 477 -17.55 7.26 -14.83
C ARG A 477 -17.10 7.13 -16.29
N GLY A 478 -15.81 6.87 -16.47
CA GLY A 478 -15.13 6.58 -17.72
C GLY A 478 -14.73 7.83 -18.51
N SER A 479 -14.68 9.00 -17.87
CA SER A 479 -14.30 10.26 -18.49
C SER A 479 -12.84 10.62 -18.15
N LEU A 480 -12.06 10.95 -19.18
CA LEU A 480 -10.73 11.57 -19.04
C LEU A 480 -10.78 13.08 -19.30
N ALA A 481 -11.97 13.69 -19.27
CA ALA A 481 -12.12 15.13 -19.35
C ALA A 481 -11.64 15.81 -18.05
N GLN A 482 -11.24 17.08 -18.16
CA GLN A 482 -10.67 17.85 -17.06
C GLN A 482 -11.60 17.91 -15.84
N ASP A 483 -12.89 18.24 -16.02
CA ASP A 483 -13.80 18.48 -14.89
C ASP A 483 -14.06 17.23 -14.02
N PRO A 484 -14.39 16.04 -14.57
CA PRO A 484 -14.53 14.84 -13.76
C PRO A 484 -13.24 14.43 -13.03
N LEU A 485 -12.09 14.61 -13.68
CA LEU A 485 -10.79 14.32 -13.07
C LEU A 485 -10.53 15.27 -11.88
N ALA A 486 -10.82 16.56 -12.05
CA ALA A 486 -10.68 17.55 -10.98
C ALA A 486 -11.63 17.27 -9.82
N GLU A 487 -12.85 16.77 -10.08
CA GLU A 487 -13.79 16.39 -9.03
C GLU A 487 -13.26 15.21 -8.21
N VAL A 488 -12.78 14.14 -8.86
CA VAL A 488 -12.17 12.99 -8.16
C VAL A 488 -10.94 13.43 -7.36
N TYR A 489 -10.09 14.29 -7.93
CA TYR A 489 -8.94 14.87 -7.24
C TYR A 489 -9.37 15.65 -5.99
N SER A 490 -10.30 16.60 -6.14
CA SER A 490 -10.83 17.43 -5.06
C SER A 490 -11.42 16.60 -3.91
N ARG A 491 -12.16 15.54 -4.23
CA ARG A 491 -12.73 14.59 -3.26
C ARG A 491 -11.66 13.80 -2.52
N MET A 492 -10.60 13.38 -3.21
CA MET A 492 -9.46 12.73 -2.57
C MET A 492 -8.76 13.66 -1.57
N VAL A 493 -8.46 14.90 -1.96
CA VAL A 493 -7.86 15.89 -1.04
C VAL A 493 -8.78 16.15 0.16
N GLY A 494 -10.09 16.27 -0.08
CA GLY A 494 -11.07 16.41 0.99
C GLY A 494 -11.11 15.22 1.95
N ALA A 495 -10.95 13.99 1.46
CA ALA A 495 -10.83 12.80 2.29
C ALA A 495 -9.55 12.81 3.13
N MET A 496 -8.41 13.22 2.54
CA MET A 496 -7.13 13.37 3.28
C MET A 496 -7.26 14.37 4.43
N ILE A 497 -7.87 15.54 4.18
CA ILE A 497 -8.13 16.56 5.21
C ILE A 497 -9.04 16.00 6.30
N TRP A 498 -10.13 15.32 5.93
CA TRP A 498 -11.05 14.73 6.89
C TRP A 498 -10.34 13.74 7.83
N TYR A 499 -9.53 12.83 7.28
CA TYR A 499 -8.79 11.86 8.09
C TYR A 499 -7.74 12.55 8.97
N ARG A 500 -6.98 13.51 8.44
CA ARG A 500 -6.04 14.30 9.23
C ARG A 500 -6.70 14.95 10.44
N ASP A 501 -7.91 15.48 10.29
CA ASP A 501 -8.59 16.24 11.34
C ASP A 501 -9.38 15.36 12.33
N HIS A 502 -9.85 14.18 11.91
CA HIS A 502 -10.80 13.37 12.71
C HIS A 502 -10.27 11.98 13.11
N ASP A 503 -9.45 11.34 12.27
CA ASP A 503 -9.00 9.96 12.46
C ASP A 503 -7.58 9.75 11.88
N PRO A 504 -6.57 10.55 12.29
CA PRO A 504 -5.28 10.65 11.61
C PRO A 504 -4.39 9.42 11.79
N HIS A 505 -4.76 8.52 12.71
CA HIS A 505 -4.01 7.33 13.05
C HIS A 505 -4.71 6.03 12.65
N ASN A 506 -5.79 6.13 11.87
CA ASN A 506 -6.45 4.97 11.26
C ASN A 506 -5.46 4.22 10.35
N PRO A 507 -5.22 2.91 10.50
CA PRO A 507 -4.30 2.17 9.65
C PRO A 507 -4.61 2.32 8.14
N ALA A 508 -5.89 2.33 7.78
CA ALA A 508 -6.34 2.50 6.40
C ALA A 508 -6.17 3.93 5.86
N ALA A 509 -6.10 4.94 6.73
CA ALA A 509 -5.78 6.30 6.31
C ALA A 509 -4.25 6.51 6.26
N LEU A 510 -3.54 6.00 7.26
CA LEU A 510 -2.07 6.01 7.30
C LEU A 510 -1.48 5.26 6.11
N CYS A 511 -2.08 4.16 5.66
CA CYS A 511 -1.58 3.47 4.47
C CYS A 511 -1.61 4.39 3.24
N ILE A 512 -2.65 5.21 3.08
CA ILE A 512 -2.73 6.19 1.99
C ILE A 512 -1.73 7.33 2.17
N LEU A 513 -1.52 7.81 3.40
CA LEU A 513 -0.48 8.80 3.71
C LEU A 513 0.91 8.29 3.33
N PHE A 514 1.26 7.08 3.76
CA PHE A 514 2.59 6.53 3.52
C PHE A 514 2.78 6.05 2.08
N THR A 515 1.71 5.76 1.32
CA THR A 515 1.79 5.61 -0.14
C THR A 515 2.27 6.89 -0.81
N HIS A 516 1.85 8.08 -0.36
CA HIS A 516 2.33 9.35 -0.90
C HIS A 516 3.84 9.52 -0.73
N TRP A 517 4.34 9.27 0.49
CA TRP A 517 5.76 9.40 0.79
C TRP A 517 6.59 8.33 0.07
N TRP A 518 6.05 7.11 -0.03
CA TRP A 518 6.64 6.05 -0.84
C TRP A 518 6.75 6.42 -2.32
N GLN A 519 5.72 7.02 -2.92
CA GLN A 519 5.82 7.46 -4.31
C GLN A 519 6.91 8.52 -4.55
N LEU A 520 7.18 9.36 -3.55
CA LEU A 520 8.26 10.34 -3.60
C LEU A 520 9.64 9.68 -3.43
N ALA A 521 9.73 8.60 -2.66
CA ALA A 521 10.93 7.75 -2.52
C ALA A 521 11.10 6.73 -3.66
N ASN A 522 10.05 6.47 -4.44
CA ASN A 522 10.05 5.53 -5.54
C ASN A 522 10.25 6.23 -6.88
N CYS A 523 11.40 5.93 -7.47
CA CYS A 523 11.88 6.60 -8.67
C CYS A 523 11.20 6.14 -9.97
N ARG A 524 10.26 5.20 -9.90
CA ARG A 524 9.35 4.89 -11.02
C ARG A 524 8.38 6.05 -11.30
N HIS A 525 7.84 6.66 -10.25
CA HIS A 525 6.72 7.61 -10.40
C HIS A 525 7.19 9.04 -10.71
N ARG A 526 8.36 9.45 -10.19
CA ARG A 526 9.02 10.76 -10.44
C ARG A 526 8.06 11.97 -10.42
N PRO A 527 7.18 12.09 -9.41
CA PRO A 527 6.12 13.10 -9.42
C PRO A 527 6.66 14.54 -9.50
N ILE A 528 7.82 14.81 -8.90
CA ILE A 528 8.44 16.15 -8.91
C ILE A 528 9.02 16.47 -10.29
N THR A 529 9.69 15.50 -10.94
CA THR A 529 10.14 15.71 -12.32
C THR A 529 8.97 15.88 -13.30
N LEU A 530 7.84 15.19 -13.07
CA LEU A 530 6.61 15.32 -13.87
C LEU A 530 5.96 16.70 -13.70
N LEU A 531 5.88 17.22 -12.48
CA LEU A 531 5.41 18.58 -12.20
C LEU A 531 6.11 19.62 -13.11
N GLY A 532 7.44 19.49 -13.25
CA GLY A 532 8.28 20.35 -14.10
C GLY A 532 8.01 20.25 -15.62
N ARG A 533 7.09 19.39 -16.06
CA ARG A 533 6.68 19.20 -17.46
C ARG A 533 5.34 19.84 -17.79
N THR A 534 4.63 20.38 -16.81
CA THR A 534 3.38 21.10 -17.01
C THR A 534 3.60 22.60 -16.97
N ASP A 535 2.62 23.34 -17.48
CA ASP A 535 2.57 24.78 -17.25
C ASP A 535 1.45 25.15 -16.29
N LEU A 536 1.89 25.54 -15.11
CA LEU A 536 1.06 26.14 -14.09
C LEU A 536 0.90 27.64 -14.38
N SER A 537 0.30 27.99 -15.51
CA SER A 537 -0.04 29.38 -15.79
C SER A 537 -1.34 29.73 -15.06
N SER A 538 -1.24 30.54 -14.01
CA SER A 538 -2.38 31.15 -13.31
C SER A 538 -3.27 31.97 -14.26
N SER A 539 -2.71 32.50 -15.35
CA SER A 539 -3.45 33.24 -16.38
C SER A 539 -4.43 32.42 -17.24
N HIS A 540 -4.41 31.08 -17.16
CA HIS A 540 -5.24 30.20 -18.00
C HIS A 540 -6.13 29.24 -17.18
N GLY A 541 -6.22 29.42 -15.86
CA GLY A 541 -7.09 28.60 -15.00
C GLY A 541 -6.62 27.15 -14.82
N VAL A 542 -5.39 26.82 -15.22
CA VAL A 542 -4.79 25.47 -15.14
C VAL A 542 -3.72 25.36 -14.04
N GLY A 543 -3.38 26.46 -13.37
CA GLY A 543 -2.48 26.46 -12.21
C GLY A 543 -2.97 27.40 -11.12
N ALA A 544 -3.13 26.90 -9.90
CA ALA A 544 -3.19 27.65 -8.63
C ALA A 544 -3.64 26.78 -7.44
N GLY A 545 -4.02 25.52 -7.64
CA GLY A 545 -4.56 24.67 -6.57
C GLY A 545 -6.03 24.36 -6.79
N ILE A 546 -6.44 23.21 -6.28
CA ILE A 546 -7.81 22.70 -6.42
C ILE A 546 -8.43 22.72 -5.03
N ALA A 547 -9.56 23.42 -4.90
CA ALA A 547 -10.27 23.46 -3.64
C ALA A 547 -10.76 22.05 -3.25
N PRO A 548 -10.52 21.59 -2.01
CA PRO A 548 -10.93 20.27 -1.56
C PRO A 548 -12.45 20.17 -1.35
N THR A 549 -13.02 19.02 -1.70
CA THR A 549 -14.42 18.67 -1.39
C THR A 549 -14.43 17.81 -0.13
N ILE A 550 -14.48 18.45 1.04
CA ILE A 550 -14.40 17.78 2.35
C ILE A 550 -15.76 17.11 2.66
N PRO A 551 -15.79 15.80 2.96
CA PRO A 551 -17.03 15.14 3.35
C PRO A 551 -17.46 15.53 4.77
N GLU A 552 -18.76 15.53 5.03
CA GLU A 552 -19.34 15.83 6.36
C GLU A 552 -19.12 14.70 7.37
N SER A 553 -18.88 13.49 6.89
CA SER A 553 -18.66 12.29 7.69
C SER A 553 -17.51 11.47 7.10
N ARG A 554 -17.18 10.35 7.74
CA ARG A 554 -16.13 9.46 7.23
C ARG A 554 -16.42 9.11 5.76
N PRO A 555 -15.43 9.25 4.85
CA PRO A 555 -15.63 8.98 3.43
C PRO A 555 -16.29 7.62 3.17
N SER A 556 -17.44 7.62 2.51
CA SER A 556 -18.09 6.41 1.99
C SER A 556 -17.52 6.05 0.61
N LEU A 557 -17.87 4.89 0.08
CA LEU A 557 -17.49 4.49 -1.29
C LEU A 557 -17.89 5.56 -2.33
N GLU A 558 -19.08 6.12 -2.18
CA GLU A 558 -19.62 7.12 -3.10
C GLU A 558 -18.93 8.49 -3.01
N HIS A 559 -18.25 8.79 -1.90
CA HIS A 559 -17.51 10.04 -1.74
C HIS A 559 -16.50 10.26 -2.86
N PHE A 560 -15.83 9.21 -3.31
CA PHE A 560 -14.75 9.28 -4.30
C PHE A 560 -15.25 9.38 -5.75
N ARG A 561 -16.54 9.11 -6.01
CA ARG A 561 -17.08 9.07 -7.36
C ARG A 561 -17.56 10.45 -7.81
N ALA A 562 -17.21 10.83 -9.04
CA ALA A 562 -17.67 12.06 -9.65
C ALA A 562 -19.21 12.06 -9.80
N SER A 563 -19.80 13.22 -9.49
CA SER A 563 -21.24 13.47 -9.46
C SER A 563 -21.65 14.70 -10.26
N GLY A 564 -20.69 15.40 -10.87
CA GLY A 564 -20.90 16.63 -11.64
C GLY A 564 -20.77 17.90 -10.80
N ILE A 565 -20.09 17.84 -9.66
CA ILE A 565 -19.80 19.04 -8.87
C ILE A 565 -18.77 19.87 -9.62
N LYS A 566 -19.08 21.16 -9.80
CA LYS A 566 -18.13 22.11 -10.39
C LYS A 566 -17.03 22.41 -9.38
N ILE A 567 -15.79 22.17 -9.79
CA ILE A 567 -14.61 22.39 -8.95
C ILE A 567 -14.07 23.80 -9.15
N ASP A 568 -13.71 24.42 -8.03
CA ASP A 568 -13.03 25.70 -8.02
C ASP A 568 -11.51 25.49 -8.15
N TYR A 569 -10.93 26.18 -9.13
CA TYR A 569 -9.50 26.23 -9.38
C TYR A 569 -9.05 27.63 -8.95
N GLY A 570 -8.07 27.74 -8.08
CA GLY A 570 -7.64 29.10 -7.75
C GLY A 570 -6.74 29.31 -6.55
N GLU A 571 -6.42 30.59 -6.39
CA GLU A 571 -5.51 31.16 -5.39
C GLU A 571 -5.90 30.81 -3.96
N HIS A 572 -7.18 30.61 -3.65
CA HIS A 572 -7.63 30.23 -2.30
C HIS A 572 -7.03 28.90 -1.84
N ALA A 573 -6.94 27.90 -2.73
CA ALA A 573 -6.36 26.61 -2.38
C ALA A 573 -4.85 26.74 -2.10
N LEU A 574 -4.11 27.48 -2.95
CA LEU A 574 -2.70 27.77 -2.68
C LEU A 574 -2.50 28.57 -1.38
N VAL A 575 -3.33 29.57 -1.11
CA VAL A 575 -3.27 30.34 0.16
C VAL A 575 -3.55 29.44 1.36
N SER A 576 -4.47 28.48 1.24
CA SER A 576 -4.76 27.50 2.30
C SER A 576 -3.57 26.58 2.53
N ALA A 577 -2.95 26.07 1.47
CA ALA A 577 -1.73 25.26 1.54
C ALA A 577 -0.56 26.03 2.17
N GLU A 578 -0.36 27.30 1.77
CA GLU A 578 0.66 28.17 2.38
C GLU A 578 0.37 28.43 3.86
N GLY A 579 -0.89 28.69 4.21
CA GLY A 579 -1.32 28.86 5.59
C GLY A 579 -1.05 27.62 6.46
N ARG A 580 -1.34 26.42 5.92
CA ARG A 580 -1.04 25.14 6.58
C ARG A 580 0.46 24.96 6.80
N LEU A 581 1.29 25.25 5.78
CA LEU A 581 2.74 25.19 5.93
C LEU A 581 3.27 26.20 6.97
N GLN A 582 2.76 27.43 6.98
CA GLN A 582 3.18 28.43 7.97
C GLN A 582 2.77 28.04 9.40
N ALA A 583 1.58 27.45 9.56
CA ALA A 583 1.14 26.94 10.86
C ALA A 583 2.07 25.84 11.38
N LEU A 584 2.46 24.89 10.51
CA LEU A 584 3.42 23.84 10.84
C LEU A 584 4.81 24.41 11.15
N LEU A 585 5.30 25.39 10.39
CA LEU A 585 6.59 26.03 10.65
C LEU A 585 6.60 26.77 12.00
N ALA A 586 5.46 27.29 12.43
CA ALA A 586 5.28 27.97 13.71
C ALA A 586 5.14 27.00 14.90
N SER A 587 4.89 25.70 14.66
CA SER A 587 4.68 24.70 15.71
C SER A 587 5.95 23.93 16.12
N ASP A 588 7.13 24.41 15.73
CA ASP A 588 8.43 23.74 15.97
C ASP A 588 8.45 22.28 15.45
N PRO A 589 8.42 22.09 14.10
CA PRO A 589 8.31 20.77 13.51
C PRO A 589 9.56 19.92 13.78
N LEU A 590 9.41 18.59 13.72
CA LEU A 590 10.54 17.67 13.90
C LEU A 590 11.69 18.00 12.92
N PRO A 591 12.96 17.81 13.31
CA PRO A 591 14.11 18.09 12.45
C PRO A 591 14.03 17.38 11.09
N GLU A 592 13.59 16.12 11.08
CA GLU A 592 13.41 15.33 9.85
C GLU A 592 12.28 15.91 8.96
N THR A 593 11.15 16.30 9.56
CA THR A 593 10.07 17.01 8.85
C THR A 593 10.55 18.35 8.29
N ARG A 594 11.36 19.10 9.06
CA ARG A 594 11.94 20.37 8.62
C ARG A 594 12.84 20.18 7.41
N ALA A 595 13.63 19.11 7.37
CA ALA A 595 14.43 18.75 6.20
C ALA A 595 13.54 18.51 4.96
N VAL A 596 12.43 17.78 5.09
CA VAL A 596 11.47 17.60 3.99
C VAL A 596 10.88 18.94 3.53
N ILE A 597 10.58 19.85 4.47
CA ILE A 597 10.10 21.20 4.10
C ILE A 597 11.14 21.94 3.27
N ASP A 598 12.40 21.93 3.72
CA ASP A 598 13.47 22.72 3.12
C ASP A 598 13.93 22.15 1.77
N HIS A 599 14.01 20.82 1.64
CA HIS A 599 14.50 20.14 0.45
C HIS A 599 13.42 19.82 -0.60
N LEU A 600 12.15 19.70 -0.20
CA LEU A 600 11.06 19.29 -1.09
C LEU A 600 9.90 20.30 -1.13
N VAL A 601 9.20 20.48 -0.01
CA VAL A 601 7.88 21.16 -0.03
C VAL A 601 8.00 22.65 -0.37
N ARG A 602 8.96 23.37 0.23
CA ARG A 602 9.16 24.80 -0.05
C ARG A 602 9.63 25.04 -1.49
N PRO A 603 10.60 24.29 -2.05
CA PRO A 603 10.93 24.37 -3.48
C PRO A 603 9.73 24.11 -4.41
N VAL A 604 8.91 23.09 -4.11
CA VAL A 604 7.71 22.77 -4.89
C VAL A 604 6.70 23.91 -4.86
N LEU A 605 6.40 24.47 -3.68
CA LEU A 605 5.51 25.63 -3.58
C LEU A 605 6.06 26.86 -4.29
N ALA A 606 7.37 27.11 -4.18
CA ALA A 606 8.01 28.22 -4.88
C ALA A 606 7.86 28.10 -6.40
N TYR A 607 7.98 26.88 -6.93
CA TYR A 607 7.73 26.56 -8.34
C TYR A 607 6.27 26.75 -8.72
N VAL A 608 5.32 26.20 -7.94
CA VAL A 608 3.88 26.35 -8.18
C VAL A 608 3.45 27.82 -8.19
N ARG A 609 4.04 28.64 -7.31
CA ARG A 609 3.79 30.09 -7.24
C ARG A 609 4.41 30.87 -8.41
N GLY A 610 5.29 30.25 -9.21
CA GLY A 610 6.07 30.93 -10.24
C GLY A 610 7.16 31.86 -9.68
N SER A 611 7.53 31.68 -8.40
CA SER A 611 8.62 32.43 -7.76
C SER A 611 10.00 31.79 -7.98
N SER A 612 10.01 30.55 -8.48
CA SER A 612 11.18 29.77 -8.86
C SER A 612 10.88 28.99 -10.13
N ASP A 613 11.87 28.84 -11.01
CA ASP A 613 11.79 27.98 -12.20
C ASP A 613 12.49 26.63 -12.01
N THR A 614 12.96 26.35 -10.79
CA THR A 614 13.71 25.14 -10.45
C THR A 614 12.94 24.26 -9.46
N LEU A 615 13.04 22.95 -9.68
CA LEU A 615 12.54 21.89 -8.79
C LEU A 615 13.70 21.01 -8.34
N PRO A 616 13.63 20.41 -7.13
CA PRO A 616 14.67 19.50 -6.66
C PRO A 616 14.67 18.20 -7.45
N LEU A 617 15.84 17.58 -7.57
CA LEU A 617 16.00 16.22 -8.10
C LEU A 617 15.58 15.19 -7.05
N GLU A 618 15.17 14.00 -7.49
CA GLU A 618 14.81 12.90 -6.58
C GLU A 618 15.93 12.61 -5.56
N SER A 619 17.18 12.51 -6.01
CA SER A 619 18.35 12.31 -5.14
C SER A 619 18.59 13.39 -4.09
N GLU A 620 18.03 14.60 -4.24
CA GLU A 620 18.24 15.71 -3.31
C GLU A 620 17.28 15.71 -2.10
N TYR A 621 16.15 15.02 -2.20
CA TYR A 621 15.14 15.01 -1.14
C TYR A 621 14.81 13.62 -0.59
N VAL A 622 15.16 12.54 -1.30
CA VAL A 622 14.81 11.17 -0.89
C VAL A 622 15.36 10.85 0.49
N GLY A 623 16.61 11.21 0.81
CA GLY A 623 17.18 11.02 2.15
C GLY A 623 16.34 11.65 3.26
N ALA A 624 15.88 12.89 3.05
CA ALA A 624 15.00 13.61 3.98
C ALA A 624 13.63 12.92 4.12
N VAL A 625 13.04 12.44 3.02
CA VAL A 625 11.77 11.69 3.05
C VAL A 625 11.92 10.41 3.86
N LEU A 626 12.95 9.60 3.58
CA LEU A 626 13.21 8.36 4.33
C LEU A 626 13.45 8.63 5.81
N ALA A 627 14.17 9.71 6.16
CA ALA A 627 14.39 10.10 7.55
C ALA A 627 13.07 10.49 8.24
N ALA A 628 12.22 11.26 7.56
CA ALA A 628 10.95 11.72 8.11
C ALA A 628 9.96 10.59 8.34
N GLU A 629 9.91 9.57 7.46
CA GLU A 629 9.08 8.37 7.64
C GLU A 629 9.38 7.64 8.97
N LEU A 630 10.63 7.73 9.44
CA LEU A 630 11.13 7.05 10.64
C LEU A 630 11.18 7.93 11.89
N ALA A 631 10.78 9.20 11.78
CA ALA A 631 10.92 10.17 12.85
C ALA A 631 10.08 9.82 14.11
N TYR A 632 10.53 10.35 15.24
CA TYR A 632 9.85 10.23 16.54
C TYR A 632 9.72 11.62 17.19
N PRO A 633 8.67 11.87 17.99
CA PRO A 633 7.57 10.95 18.35
C PRO A 633 6.61 10.68 17.18
N GLN A 634 6.13 9.45 17.03
CA GLN A 634 5.36 9.03 15.86
C GLN A 634 4.01 9.75 15.72
N GLY A 635 3.33 10.05 16.84
CA GLY A 635 2.07 10.80 16.83
C GLY A 635 2.24 12.20 16.23
N GLN A 636 3.32 12.90 16.62
CA GLN A 636 3.67 14.20 16.03
C GLN A 636 4.05 14.04 14.56
N LYS A 637 5.00 13.14 14.23
CA LYS A 637 5.41 12.85 12.84
C LYS A 637 4.21 12.65 11.92
N ASN A 638 3.26 11.78 12.29
CA ASN A 638 2.14 11.44 11.41
C ASN A 638 1.26 12.66 11.11
N LEU A 639 1.03 13.54 12.08
CA LEU A 639 0.28 14.78 11.87
C LEU A 639 1.03 15.75 10.95
N GLU A 640 2.34 15.91 11.16
CA GLU A 640 3.16 16.77 10.32
C GLU A 640 3.26 16.26 8.88
N LEU A 641 3.43 14.95 8.70
CA LEU A 641 3.44 14.30 7.39
C LEU A 641 2.08 14.41 6.69
N TRP A 642 0.95 14.30 7.41
CA TRP A 642 -0.36 14.61 6.84
C TRP A 642 -0.41 16.05 6.32
N ASP A 643 0.02 17.02 7.13
CA ASP A 643 -0.02 18.42 6.75
C ASP A 643 0.84 18.70 5.52
N LEU A 644 2.05 18.15 5.45
CA LEU A 644 2.92 18.32 4.28
C LEU A 644 2.37 17.64 3.02
N ALA A 645 1.80 16.44 3.13
CA ALA A 645 1.15 15.78 2.01
C ALA A 645 -0.02 16.64 1.50
N ILE A 646 -0.90 17.09 2.40
CA ILE A 646 -2.05 17.95 2.04
C ILE A 646 -1.57 19.23 1.36
N VAL A 647 -0.48 19.86 1.83
CA VAL A 647 0.10 21.06 1.17
C VAL A 647 0.42 20.79 -0.31
N MET A 648 1.07 19.67 -0.63
CA MET A 648 1.45 19.34 -2.02
C MET A 648 0.24 19.02 -2.91
N TRP A 649 -0.81 18.43 -2.35
CA TRP A 649 -2.02 18.11 -3.08
C TRP A 649 -2.92 19.36 -3.26
N GLU A 650 -3.17 20.10 -2.19
CA GLU A 650 -4.02 21.30 -2.20
C GLU A 650 -3.41 22.43 -3.05
N SER A 651 -2.08 22.58 -3.07
CA SER A 651 -1.40 23.55 -3.95
C SER A 651 -1.53 23.23 -5.44
N GLY A 652 -2.00 22.03 -5.80
CA GLY A 652 -2.10 21.57 -7.19
C GLY A 652 -0.78 21.05 -7.76
N ALA A 653 0.26 20.85 -6.95
CA ALA A 653 1.51 20.25 -7.43
C ALA A 653 1.26 18.81 -7.93
N MET A 654 0.52 18.02 -7.16
CA MET A 654 0.20 16.65 -7.55
C MET A 654 -0.82 16.60 -8.70
N TRP A 655 -1.74 17.57 -8.79
CA TRP A 655 -2.62 17.74 -9.96
C TRP A 655 -1.80 17.90 -11.25
N ALA A 656 -0.82 18.82 -11.24
CA ALA A 656 0.09 19.00 -12.36
C ALA A 656 0.92 17.75 -12.67
N ALA A 657 1.47 17.07 -11.67
CA ALA A 657 2.22 15.84 -11.89
C ALA A 657 1.37 14.79 -12.64
N GLY A 658 0.11 14.57 -12.23
CA GLY A 658 -0.80 13.64 -12.92
C GLY A 658 -1.23 14.12 -14.31
N MET A 659 -1.41 15.43 -14.53
CA MET A 659 -1.64 15.97 -15.88
C MET A 659 -0.46 15.72 -16.83
N ALA A 660 0.78 15.85 -16.35
CA ALA A 660 1.94 15.45 -17.13
C ALA A 660 1.94 13.94 -17.39
N GLY A 661 1.60 13.14 -16.37
CA GLY A 661 1.45 11.69 -16.51
C GLY A 661 0.46 11.29 -17.62
N LEU A 662 -0.69 11.98 -17.71
CA LEU A 662 -1.69 11.78 -18.77
C LEU A 662 -1.15 11.98 -20.20
N CYS A 663 -0.01 12.64 -20.37
CA CYS A 663 0.61 12.86 -21.67
C CYS A 663 1.46 11.66 -22.15
N TYR A 664 1.71 10.66 -21.29
CA TYR A 664 2.45 9.47 -21.71
C TYR A 664 1.74 8.74 -22.83
N THR A 665 2.53 8.29 -23.80
CA THR A 665 2.10 7.38 -24.84
C THR A 665 2.98 6.13 -24.83
N HIS A 666 2.41 5.01 -25.27
CA HIS A 666 3.08 3.72 -25.24
C HIS A 666 2.93 2.99 -26.58
N THR A 667 4.04 2.45 -27.09
CA THR A 667 4.09 1.74 -28.38
C THR A 667 4.50 0.27 -28.26
N GLY A 668 4.73 -0.22 -27.02
CA GLY A 668 5.10 -1.61 -26.73
C GLY A 668 3.93 -2.55 -26.43
N MET A 669 4.21 -3.61 -25.67
CA MET A 669 3.22 -4.62 -25.25
C MET A 669 2.43 -4.18 -24.02
N SER A 670 1.18 -4.64 -23.86
CA SER A 670 0.34 -4.26 -22.73
C SER A 670 0.95 -4.61 -21.36
N ASN A 671 0.45 -3.95 -20.31
CA ASN A 671 0.89 -4.14 -18.91
C ASN A 671 2.41 -3.91 -18.73
N CYS A 672 2.94 -2.84 -19.35
CA CYS A 672 4.38 -2.54 -19.42
C CYS A 672 4.87 -1.61 -18.31
N ASP A 673 4.01 -1.19 -17.39
CA ASP A 673 4.40 -0.32 -16.27
C ASP A 673 5.10 -1.10 -15.13
N ARG A 674 5.97 -2.07 -15.45
CA ARG A 674 6.71 -2.85 -14.45
C ARG A 674 8.08 -3.26 -14.98
N ALA A 675 8.98 -3.70 -14.10
CA ALA A 675 10.36 -4.04 -14.41
C ALA A 675 10.50 -5.36 -15.21
N ARG A 676 9.98 -5.38 -16.45
CA ARG A 676 10.12 -6.48 -17.42
C ARG A 676 11.28 -6.25 -18.38
N GLY A 677 11.72 -7.32 -19.03
CA GLY A 677 12.80 -7.29 -20.02
C GLY A 677 12.47 -6.62 -21.36
N ASP A 678 11.19 -6.31 -21.61
CA ASP A 678 10.74 -5.59 -22.81
C ASP A 678 10.67 -4.06 -22.61
N LEU A 679 11.01 -3.57 -21.41
CA LEU A 679 11.07 -2.14 -21.11
C LEU A 679 12.30 -1.50 -21.77
N SER A 680 12.07 -0.72 -22.83
CA SER A 680 13.10 0.09 -23.49
C SER A 680 12.70 1.56 -23.52
N ASP A 681 13.67 2.46 -23.40
CA ASP A 681 13.46 3.91 -23.33
C ASP A 681 12.68 4.45 -24.54
N GLY A 682 12.67 3.73 -25.68
CA GLY A 682 11.89 4.09 -26.88
C GLY A 682 10.42 3.65 -26.88
N THR A 683 9.97 2.88 -25.88
CA THR A 683 8.58 2.40 -25.78
C THR A 683 7.62 3.42 -25.18
N TRP A 684 8.13 4.32 -24.36
CA TRP A 684 7.40 5.42 -23.72
C TRP A 684 7.77 6.75 -24.37
N GLN A 685 6.78 7.59 -24.69
CA GLN A 685 6.99 8.92 -25.29
C GLN A 685 6.10 9.97 -24.66
#